data_AF-A0A7C8IX31-F1
#
_entry.id   AF-A0A7C8IX31-F1
#
_cell.length_a   1.000
_cell.length_b   1.000
_cell.length_c   1.000
_cell.angle_alpha   90.00
_cell.angle_beta   90.00
_cell.angle_gamma   90.00
#
_symmetry.space_group_name_H-M   'P 1'
#
loop_
_entity.id
_entity.type
_entity.pdbx_description
1 polymer ?
#
loop_
_entity_poly.entity_id
_entity_poly.type
_entity_poly.pdbx_seq_one_letter_code
_entity_poly.pdbx_strand_id
1 'polypeptide(L)'
;MPPLPQAIRDRRAVLSAVARETKAALPDILRQLPHVKADSSKRLDIDRVPVLDRADCPGFPLSSNSESRGTRVRVMNEDTLDAAIMMGESLAESASSLGHGNQRVAALNLASDKNPGGGWMSGAMAQEEALCYRSSLALSLHKSYYPWSPTTAVYTRDVVLVRSSMSDGHRFLVPQMPSTQLPIVSVISVAAIRRPALRTAPGTSEYNSHRLQTTFKYPADRQLTKKKMRLALRIAAHEKHELLVLGALGCGAFRNPPEEIARCWAEVLDETEFRGGWWREIILAMESGPKVEGDEAQRTPSTDRDDTESQSDDTIDLAPMRSQNGHGCADLSDKDDSEDPFEVSFDGDDDPMCPRSMNLSRKWFLVCLVGLGSLCVTCTSSIYTSTYGQMNPEFHQSDIVATLGLSTFVLGIALGPLFLGPLSEFYGRRPIYLASWGMFVIWLIPSAVARNTATMVTVRFIDGFAGSAFLSVAGGTVSDVFKRDQIQSPMTIISLSPFIGPSLGPLIGGFINYYTNWRWTYYVLIIWSFSMLVLMVFFAPETYHPIKLREKARLIRKETGDERWKAPMEKSTKSIPRTIALSLLRPFQLLALEPMCLLLSLLSAVLLGVIYLFFGAFTLVFGGNYGFNLWQIGLSFVGIAIGMLVGAATNPIWHVIHRRLVRRNHGVHEPEFRLASSILGAVIVPVGLFLFAWTSFPWVHWILPIIGSGLFGFGTLLVFNGIFTFLVDTYPLYAASALAANSFLRCTFAAAFPLFGKQLYRAAGYQWASSVLAFITLALMPLPYVFFHYGKRIRQNSKFTTKA
;
A
#
# COMPACT_ATOMS: atom_id res chain seq x y z
N MET A 1 -6.63 4.11 8.63
CA MET A 1 -6.35 2.81 9.27
C MET A 1 -4.88 2.46 9.05
N PRO A 2 -4.06 2.34 10.11
CA PRO A 2 -2.72 1.80 9.99
C PRO A 2 -2.77 0.33 9.53
N PRO A 3 -1.72 -0.15 8.86
CA PRO A 3 -1.63 -1.54 8.43
C PRO A 3 -1.45 -2.45 9.64
N LEU A 4 -2.20 -3.56 9.68
CA LEU A 4 -2.12 -4.52 10.78
C LEU A 4 -0.67 -5.08 10.92
N PRO A 5 -0.25 -5.54 12.10
CA PRO A 5 1.01 -6.28 12.28
C PRO A 5 1.20 -7.38 11.23
N GLN A 6 2.43 -7.71 10.85
CA GLN A 6 2.72 -8.69 9.78
C GLN A 6 2.09 -10.05 10.08
N ALA A 7 2.25 -10.57 11.30
CA ALA A 7 1.59 -11.80 11.75
C ALA A 7 0.06 -11.73 11.63
N ILE A 8 -0.54 -10.57 11.92
CA ILE A 8 -1.97 -10.37 11.73
C ILE A 8 -2.32 -10.32 10.24
N ARG A 9 -1.52 -9.67 9.38
CA ARG A 9 -1.74 -9.64 7.92
C ARG A 9 -1.63 -11.03 7.29
N ASP A 10 -0.64 -11.82 7.69
CA ASP A 10 -0.47 -13.19 7.21
C ASP A 10 -1.64 -14.06 7.66
N ARG A 11 -2.04 -13.94 8.94
CA ARG A 11 -3.26 -14.59 9.45
C ARG A 11 -4.53 -14.13 8.73
N ARG A 12 -4.66 -12.83 8.42
CA ARG A 12 -5.79 -12.31 7.62
C ARG A 12 -5.78 -12.85 6.20
N ALA A 13 -4.61 -13.03 5.59
CA ALA A 13 -4.51 -13.60 4.25
C ALA A 13 -4.96 -15.07 4.23
N VAL A 14 -4.56 -15.86 5.23
CA VAL A 14 -5.02 -17.24 5.43
C VAL A 14 -6.55 -17.26 5.61
N LEU A 15 -7.09 -16.43 6.50
CA LEU A 15 -8.54 -16.39 6.75
C LEU A 15 -9.33 -15.88 5.53
N SER A 16 -8.79 -14.94 4.76
CA SER A 16 -9.40 -14.49 3.51
C SER A 16 -9.38 -15.58 2.42
N ALA A 17 -8.37 -16.45 2.40
CA ALA A 17 -8.37 -17.64 1.55
C ALA A 17 -9.46 -18.63 2.00
N VAL A 18 -9.54 -18.93 3.31
CA VAL A 18 -10.59 -19.79 3.90
C VAL A 18 -11.99 -19.25 3.59
N ALA A 19 -12.23 -17.94 3.69
CA ALA A 19 -13.51 -17.33 3.33
C ALA A 19 -13.89 -17.56 1.86
N ARG A 20 -12.94 -17.35 0.94
CA ARG A 20 -13.18 -17.55 -0.50
C ARG A 20 -13.48 -19.01 -0.82
N GLU A 21 -12.73 -19.92 -0.22
CA GLU A 21 -12.91 -21.35 -0.41
C GLU A 21 -14.26 -21.83 0.17
N THR A 22 -14.63 -21.36 1.37
CA THR A 22 -15.93 -21.63 1.99
C THR A 22 -17.08 -21.13 1.11
N LYS A 23 -16.99 -19.87 0.64
CA LYS A 23 -18.02 -19.28 -0.23
C LYS A 23 -18.18 -20.04 -1.54
N ALA A 24 -17.09 -20.55 -2.10
CA ALA A 24 -17.09 -21.32 -3.34
C ALA A 24 -17.70 -22.71 -3.16
N ALA A 25 -17.47 -23.36 -2.01
CA ALA A 25 -17.95 -24.72 -1.74
C ALA A 25 -19.43 -24.79 -1.30
N LEU A 26 -19.94 -23.73 -0.65
CA LEU A 26 -21.30 -23.71 -0.09
C LEU A 26 -22.42 -24.10 -1.09
N PRO A 27 -22.45 -23.60 -2.34
CA PRO A 27 -23.49 -23.99 -3.29
C PRO A 27 -23.58 -25.50 -3.57
N ASP A 28 -22.43 -26.17 -3.68
CA ASP A 28 -22.40 -27.61 -3.99
C ASP A 28 -22.78 -28.47 -2.77
N ILE A 29 -22.36 -28.06 -1.57
CA ILE A 29 -22.76 -28.70 -0.31
C ILE A 29 -24.27 -28.54 -0.07
N LEU A 30 -24.81 -27.33 -0.28
CA LEU A 30 -26.22 -27.03 -0.03
C LEU A 30 -27.16 -27.71 -1.05
N ARG A 31 -26.72 -27.99 -2.28
CA ARG A 31 -27.50 -28.80 -3.24
C ARG A 31 -27.80 -30.21 -2.71
N GLN A 32 -26.95 -30.74 -1.84
CA GLN A 32 -27.13 -32.06 -1.22
C GLN A 32 -28.07 -32.00 0.02
N LEU A 33 -28.49 -30.81 0.42
CA LEU A 33 -29.35 -30.54 1.58
C LEU A 33 -30.62 -29.75 1.18
N PRO A 34 -31.54 -30.32 0.39
CA PRO A 34 -32.68 -29.59 -0.16
C PRO A 34 -33.68 -29.09 0.90
N HIS A 35 -33.64 -29.64 2.12
CA HIS A 35 -34.50 -29.24 3.23
C HIS A 35 -34.00 -28.00 3.99
N VAL A 36 -32.77 -27.56 3.70
CA VAL A 36 -32.08 -26.46 4.41
C VAL A 36 -32.24 -25.17 3.62
N LYS A 37 -32.79 -24.13 4.27
CA LYS A 37 -32.94 -22.78 3.69
C LYS A 37 -31.85 -21.84 4.22
N ALA A 38 -30.60 -22.09 3.80
CA ALA A 38 -29.43 -21.36 4.29
C ALA A 38 -29.39 -19.86 3.92
N ASP A 39 -30.18 -19.42 2.94
CA ASP A 39 -30.32 -18.04 2.52
C ASP A 39 -31.50 -17.31 3.20
N SER A 40 -32.35 -18.01 3.94
CA SER A 40 -33.54 -17.45 4.58
C SER A 40 -33.26 -16.92 5.98
N SER A 41 -33.63 -15.66 6.24
CA SER A 41 -33.56 -15.03 7.56
C SER A 41 -34.65 -13.99 7.78
N LYS A 42 -35.00 -13.73 9.03
CA LYS A 42 -36.02 -12.75 9.43
C LYS A 42 -35.39 -11.58 10.17
N ARG A 43 -35.73 -10.35 9.78
CA ARG A 43 -35.41 -9.14 10.53
C ARG A 43 -36.50 -8.88 11.58
N LEU A 44 -36.13 -8.82 12.85
CA LEU A 44 -37.04 -8.65 13.99
C LEU A 44 -36.67 -7.39 14.77
N ASP A 45 -37.66 -6.58 15.14
CA ASP A 45 -37.47 -5.41 16.00
C ASP A 45 -38.12 -5.68 17.36
N ILE A 46 -37.51 -5.20 18.43
CA ILE A 46 -37.97 -5.48 19.80
C ILE A 46 -39.39 -4.99 20.08
N ASP A 47 -39.83 -3.92 19.43
CA ASP A 47 -41.19 -3.40 19.61
C ASP A 47 -42.22 -4.28 18.88
N ARG A 48 -41.78 -5.16 17.97
CA ARG A 48 -42.61 -6.13 17.25
C ARG A 48 -42.55 -7.54 17.84
N VAL A 49 -41.56 -7.84 18.68
CA VAL A 49 -41.44 -9.14 19.36
C VAL A 49 -42.19 -9.05 20.69
N PRO A 50 -43.28 -9.83 20.89
CA PRO A 50 -44.06 -9.78 22.11
C PRO A 50 -43.21 -10.07 23.35
N VAL A 51 -43.53 -9.39 24.45
CA VAL A 51 -43.04 -9.75 25.79
C VAL A 51 -43.49 -11.16 26.11
N LEU A 52 -42.64 -11.93 26.78
CA LEU A 52 -42.97 -13.30 27.16
C LEU A 52 -43.98 -13.33 28.32
N ASP A 53 -45.03 -14.13 28.18
CA ASP A 53 -45.99 -14.40 29.25
C ASP A 53 -45.54 -15.62 30.06
N ARG A 54 -45.56 -15.50 31.39
CA ARG A 54 -45.21 -16.59 32.30
C ARG A 54 -46.12 -17.81 32.12
N ALA A 55 -47.36 -17.63 31.66
CA ALA A 55 -48.28 -18.73 31.36
C ALA A 55 -47.76 -19.66 30.24
N ASP A 56 -46.96 -19.12 29.30
CA ASP A 56 -46.42 -19.87 28.16
C ASP A 56 -45.05 -20.52 28.47
N CYS A 57 -44.53 -20.37 29.69
CA CYS A 57 -43.21 -20.86 30.07
C CYS A 57 -43.21 -22.40 30.19
N PRO A 58 -42.35 -23.13 29.45
CA PRO A 58 -42.30 -24.60 29.48
C PRO A 58 -41.93 -25.18 30.86
N GLY A 59 -41.13 -24.45 31.65
CA GLY A 59 -40.77 -24.85 33.01
C GLY A 59 -39.94 -26.14 33.07
N PHE A 60 -38.79 -26.18 32.39
CA PHE A 60 -37.91 -27.35 32.36
C PHE A 60 -37.39 -27.74 33.77
N PRO A 61 -37.27 -29.05 34.07
CA PRO A 61 -36.71 -29.52 35.33
C PRO A 61 -35.18 -29.35 35.36
N LEU A 62 -34.63 -28.94 36.52
CA LEU A 62 -33.18 -28.69 36.66
C LEU A 62 -32.34 -29.99 36.67
N SER A 63 -32.91 -31.12 37.09
CA SER A 63 -32.32 -32.46 36.98
C SER A 63 -33.41 -33.51 36.82
N SER A 64 -33.03 -34.73 36.38
CA SER A 64 -33.98 -35.84 36.20
C SER A 64 -34.74 -36.23 37.47
N ASN A 65 -34.20 -35.88 38.65
CA ASN A 65 -34.75 -36.24 39.97
C ASN A 65 -35.13 -35.03 40.84
N SER A 66 -35.20 -33.81 40.28
CA SER A 66 -35.52 -32.59 41.05
C SER A 66 -36.91 -32.05 40.70
N GLU A 67 -37.72 -31.76 41.72
CA GLU A 67 -38.99 -31.01 41.57
C GLU A 67 -38.77 -29.53 41.19
N SER A 68 -37.54 -29.02 41.34
CA SER A 68 -37.22 -27.63 41.02
C SER A 68 -37.14 -27.40 39.52
N ARG A 69 -37.98 -26.49 39.01
CA ARG A 69 -38.03 -26.06 37.61
C ARG A 69 -37.22 -24.78 37.42
N GLY A 70 -36.45 -24.72 36.34
CA GLY A 70 -35.59 -23.59 36.05
C GLY A 70 -34.72 -23.83 34.83
N THR A 71 -33.90 -22.84 34.51
CA THR A 71 -32.94 -22.92 33.41
C THR A 71 -31.56 -23.25 33.97
N ARG A 72 -30.93 -24.31 33.44
CA ARG A 72 -29.56 -24.63 33.77
C ARG A 72 -28.63 -23.67 33.03
N VAL A 73 -27.76 -22.97 33.75
CA VAL A 73 -26.75 -22.08 33.16
C VAL A 73 -25.37 -22.68 33.40
N ARG A 74 -24.61 -22.93 32.34
CA ARG A 74 -23.21 -23.37 32.38
C ARG A 74 -22.31 -22.33 31.73
N VAL A 75 -21.06 -22.26 32.19
CA VAL A 75 -20.01 -21.46 31.55
C VAL A 75 -19.01 -22.43 30.94
N MET A 76 -18.65 -22.22 29.67
CA MET A 76 -17.68 -23.05 28.96
C MET A 76 -16.59 -22.18 28.33
N ASN A 77 -15.36 -22.67 28.41
CA ASN A 77 -14.20 -22.03 27.79
C ASN A 77 -14.02 -22.52 26.35
N GLU A 78 -15.02 -22.26 25.51
CA GLU A 78 -15.11 -22.78 24.14
C GLU A 78 -15.64 -21.71 23.19
N ASP A 79 -15.43 -21.91 21.88
CA ASP A 79 -16.05 -21.06 20.88
C ASP A 79 -17.55 -21.33 20.74
N THR A 80 -18.29 -20.35 20.21
CA THR A 80 -19.76 -20.38 20.16
C THR A 80 -20.31 -21.55 19.35
N LEU A 81 -19.65 -21.94 18.26
CA LEU A 81 -20.09 -23.05 17.41
C LEU A 81 -19.70 -24.39 18.01
N ASP A 82 -18.50 -24.51 18.60
CA ASP A 82 -18.05 -25.75 19.25
C ASP A 82 -18.89 -26.06 20.48
N ALA A 83 -19.21 -25.04 21.29
CA ALA A 83 -20.18 -25.17 22.39
C ALA A 83 -21.58 -25.60 21.89
N ALA A 84 -22.00 -25.13 20.71
CA ALA A 84 -23.29 -25.53 20.13
C ALA A 84 -23.27 -26.96 19.60
N ILE A 85 -22.17 -27.42 19.00
CA ILE A 85 -21.98 -28.81 18.56
C ILE A 85 -22.02 -29.74 19.78
N MET A 86 -21.20 -29.48 20.80
CA MET A 86 -21.14 -30.30 22.02
C MET A 86 -22.50 -30.38 22.73
N MET A 87 -23.23 -29.26 22.79
CA MET A 87 -24.58 -29.24 23.35
C MET A 87 -25.56 -30.07 22.51
N GLY A 88 -25.45 -30.01 21.19
CA GLY A 88 -26.27 -30.81 20.27
C GLY A 88 -25.98 -32.31 20.34
N GLU A 89 -24.71 -32.70 20.45
CA GLU A 89 -24.28 -34.10 20.58
C GLU A 89 -24.74 -34.72 21.90
N SER A 90 -24.57 -34.00 23.02
CA SER A 90 -25.07 -34.43 24.32
C SER A 90 -26.60 -34.63 24.33
N LEU A 91 -27.33 -33.82 23.56
CA LEU A 91 -28.77 -34.00 23.35
C LEU A 91 -29.05 -35.23 22.48
N ALA A 92 -28.31 -35.45 21.39
CA ALA A 92 -28.51 -36.60 20.50
C ALA A 92 -28.29 -37.94 21.23
N GLU A 93 -27.26 -38.02 22.08
CA GLU A 93 -27.01 -39.17 22.95
C GLU A 93 -28.19 -39.38 23.92
N SER A 94 -28.70 -38.31 24.52
CA SER A 94 -29.83 -38.37 25.45
C SER A 94 -31.19 -38.63 24.78
N ALA A 95 -31.40 -38.14 23.56
CA ALA A 95 -32.65 -38.20 22.80
C ALA A 95 -32.95 -39.59 22.23
N SER A 96 -31.92 -40.43 22.07
CA SER A 96 -32.06 -41.86 21.77
C SER A 96 -32.94 -42.61 22.81
N SER A 97 -33.15 -42.00 23.99
CA SER A 97 -34.00 -42.53 25.08
C SER A 97 -35.39 -41.86 25.23
N LEU A 98 -35.67 -40.72 24.58
CA LEU A 98 -36.79 -39.83 24.97
C LEU A 98 -37.65 -39.26 23.83
N GLY A 99 -37.46 -39.66 22.57
CA GLY A 99 -38.42 -39.38 21.49
C GLY A 99 -38.65 -37.90 21.14
N HIS A 100 -37.75 -36.99 21.53
CA HIS A 100 -37.85 -35.56 21.22
C HIS A 100 -37.24 -35.26 19.84
N GLY A 101 -38.06 -34.76 18.92
CA GLY A 101 -37.67 -34.47 17.55
C GLY A 101 -36.66 -33.33 17.42
N ASN A 102 -35.58 -33.58 16.67
CA ASN A 102 -34.66 -32.66 15.99
C ASN A 102 -34.62 -31.19 16.49
N GLN A 103 -34.34 -30.98 17.78
CA GLN A 103 -34.22 -29.64 18.35
C GLN A 103 -32.86 -29.03 18.01
N ARG A 104 -32.87 -27.77 17.57
CA ARG A 104 -31.66 -27.05 17.18
C ARG A 104 -31.21 -26.11 18.26
N VAL A 105 -29.91 -26.13 18.52
CA VAL A 105 -29.24 -25.16 19.38
C VAL A 105 -29.29 -23.79 18.70
N ALA A 106 -29.68 -22.75 19.43
CA ALA A 106 -29.59 -21.37 18.97
C ALA A 106 -28.36 -20.67 19.55
N ALA A 107 -27.51 -20.16 18.67
CA ALA A 107 -26.28 -19.46 18.99
C ALA A 107 -26.43 -17.94 18.79
N LEU A 108 -25.93 -17.16 19.76
CA LEU A 108 -25.89 -15.71 19.65
C LEU A 108 -24.68 -15.24 18.85
N ASN A 109 -24.93 -14.51 17.76
CA ASN A 109 -23.91 -13.87 16.92
C ASN A 109 -23.85 -12.36 17.18
N LEU A 110 -22.67 -11.84 17.50
CA LEU A 110 -22.41 -10.42 17.63
C LEU A 110 -22.06 -9.78 16.29
N ALA A 111 -23.10 -9.44 15.54
CA ALA A 111 -22.98 -8.94 14.19
C ALA A 111 -22.58 -7.46 14.12
N SER A 112 -21.91 -7.11 13.03
CA SER A 112 -21.72 -5.74 12.60
C SER A 112 -23.07 -5.07 12.34
N ASP A 113 -23.22 -3.82 12.75
CA ASP A 113 -24.41 -2.98 12.49
C ASP A 113 -24.46 -2.42 11.06
N LYS A 114 -23.33 -2.49 10.33
CA LYS A 114 -23.15 -1.81 9.03
C LYS A 114 -22.90 -2.76 7.87
N ASN A 115 -22.18 -3.85 8.11
CA ASN A 115 -21.66 -4.73 7.06
C ASN A 115 -22.09 -6.18 7.34
N PRO A 116 -22.81 -6.85 6.42
CA PRO A 116 -23.17 -8.25 6.59
C PRO A 116 -21.94 -9.16 6.68
N GLY A 117 -21.84 -9.96 7.75
CA GLY A 117 -20.68 -10.83 8.00
C GLY A 117 -19.42 -10.06 8.40
N GLY A 118 -19.55 -8.78 8.77
CA GLY A 118 -18.43 -7.94 9.16
C GLY A 118 -17.36 -7.82 8.05
N GLY A 119 -16.13 -8.17 8.40
CA GLY A 119 -14.98 -8.18 7.50
C GLY A 119 -14.50 -9.57 7.10
N TRP A 120 -15.34 -10.62 7.14
CA TRP A 120 -14.88 -12.00 6.96
C TRP A 120 -14.17 -12.25 5.62
N MET A 121 -14.67 -11.66 4.53
CA MET A 121 -13.99 -11.74 3.21
C MET A 121 -12.58 -11.11 3.21
N SER A 122 -12.31 -10.17 4.13
CA SER A 122 -11.04 -9.46 4.28
C SER A 122 -10.12 -10.08 5.35
N GLY A 123 -10.47 -11.24 5.91
CA GLY A 123 -9.69 -11.89 6.96
C GLY A 123 -9.86 -11.24 8.34
N ALA A 124 -10.91 -10.45 8.57
CA ALA A 124 -11.17 -9.89 9.89
C ALA A 124 -11.51 -10.99 10.91
N MET A 125 -11.28 -10.72 12.19
CA MET A 125 -11.40 -11.70 13.24
C MET A 125 -12.18 -11.09 14.40
N ALA A 126 -13.48 -11.34 14.38
CA ALA A 126 -14.36 -11.25 15.52
C ALA A 126 -15.33 -12.44 15.45
N GLN A 127 -16.28 -12.50 16.39
CA GLN A 127 -17.19 -13.64 16.50
C GLN A 127 -18.02 -13.86 15.21
N GLU A 128 -18.57 -12.79 14.62
CA GLU A 128 -19.36 -12.89 13.37
C GLU A 128 -18.54 -13.44 12.21
N GLU A 129 -17.30 -12.98 12.05
CA GLU A 129 -16.41 -13.49 11.01
C GLU A 129 -16.04 -14.96 11.24
N ALA A 130 -15.75 -15.35 12.50
CA ALA A 130 -15.48 -16.73 12.87
C ALA A 130 -16.65 -17.66 12.51
N LEU A 131 -17.88 -17.23 12.78
CA LEU A 131 -19.10 -17.92 12.35
C LEU A 131 -19.19 -18.02 10.82
N CYS A 132 -18.89 -16.94 10.09
CA CYS A 132 -18.95 -16.91 8.63
C CYS A 132 -17.86 -17.76 7.95
N TYR A 133 -16.66 -17.86 8.52
CA TYR A 133 -15.62 -18.75 7.99
C TYR A 133 -16.01 -20.23 8.06
N ARG A 134 -16.84 -20.60 9.05
CA ARG A 134 -17.14 -22.01 9.36
C ARG A 134 -18.51 -22.48 8.88
N SER A 135 -19.40 -21.59 8.46
CA SER A 135 -20.80 -21.92 8.23
C SER A 135 -21.44 -21.21 7.03
N SER A 136 -22.69 -21.58 6.73
CA SER A 136 -23.51 -20.93 5.71
C SER A 136 -24.10 -19.57 6.12
N LEU A 137 -23.82 -19.07 7.35
CA LEU A 137 -24.44 -17.89 7.93
C LEU A 137 -24.41 -16.66 6.99
N ALA A 138 -23.28 -16.44 6.31
CA ALA A 138 -23.09 -15.29 5.43
C ALA A 138 -24.09 -15.20 4.26
N LEU A 139 -24.72 -16.32 3.87
CA LEU A 139 -25.75 -16.34 2.82
C LEU A 139 -27.07 -15.73 3.30
N SER A 140 -27.34 -15.81 4.60
CA SER A 140 -28.58 -15.33 5.22
C SER A 140 -28.49 -13.85 5.67
N LEU A 141 -27.31 -13.24 5.64
CA LEU A 141 -27.11 -11.85 6.05
C LEU A 141 -27.35 -10.90 4.87
N HIS A 142 -28.63 -10.63 4.58
CA HIS A 142 -29.04 -9.80 3.44
C HIS A 142 -28.63 -8.34 3.59
N LYS A 143 -28.04 -7.76 2.54
CA LYS A 143 -27.65 -6.33 2.53
C LYS A 143 -28.81 -5.37 2.80
N SER A 144 -30.04 -5.74 2.42
CA SER A 144 -31.26 -4.95 2.68
C SER A 144 -31.59 -4.77 4.15
N TYR A 145 -31.02 -5.59 5.04
CA TYR A 145 -31.22 -5.45 6.47
C TYR A 145 -30.35 -4.36 7.10
N TYR A 146 -29.33 -3.88 6.39
CA TYR A 146 -28.31 -2.94 6.89
C TYR A 146 -28.55 -1.52 6.38
N PRO A 147 -28.23 -0.48 7.18
CA PRO A 147 -27.70 -0.55 8.54
C PRO A 147 -28.77 -0.96 9.57
N TRP A 148 -28.34 -1.62 10.66
CA TRP A 148 -29.24 -2.06 11.73
C TRP A 148 -29.65 -0.91 12.64
N SER A 149 -30.94 -0.86 12.99
CA SER A 149 -31.37 -0.07 14.13
C SER A 149 -30.82 -0.71 15.42
N PRO A 150 -30.48 0.07 16.46
CA PRO A 150 -30.07 -0.48 17.76
C PRO A 150 -31.09 -1.45 18.39
N THR A 151 -32.35 -1.43 17.95
CA THR A 151 -33.44 -2.28 18.44
C THR A 151 -33.76 -3.49 17.55
N THR A 152 -32.99 -3.72 16.49
CA THR A 152 -33.20 -4.81 15.53
C THR A 152 -32.24 -5.98 15.79
N ALA A 153 -32.71 -7.20 15.50
CA ALA A 153 -31.94 -8.43 15.38
C ALA A 153 -32.30 -9.19 14.09
N VAL A 154 -31.42 -10.10 13.66
CA VAL A 154 -31.68 -10.99 12.52
C VAL A 154 -31.66 -12.44 13.01
N TYR A 155 -32.74 -13.18 12.75
CA TYR A 155 -32.85 -14.60 13.06
C TYR A 155 -32.66 -15.43 11.79
N THR A 156 -31.69 -16.34 11.81
CA THR A 156 -31.43 -17.32 10.75
C THR A 156 -31.65 -18.72 11.33
N ARG A 157 -32.63 -19.45 10.77
CA ARG A 157 -33.01 -20.77 11.28
C ARG A 157 -32.03 -21.88 10.90
N ASP A 158 -31.53 -21.84 9.67
CA ASP A 158 -30.74 -22.92 9.08
C ASP A 158 -29.31 -22.46 8.77
N VAL A 159 -28.39 -22.63 9.73
CA VAL A 159 -26.97 -22.36 9.55
C VAL A 159 -26.20 -23.67 9.59
N VAL A 160 -25.70 -24.10 8.44
CA VAL A 160 -24.95 -25.36 8.28
C VAL A 160 -23.48 -25.10 8.56
N LEU A 161 -22.89 -25.90 9.45
CA LEU A 161 -21.46 -25.87 9.71
C LEU A 161 -20.74 -26.75 8.69
N VAL A 162 -19.73 -26.19 8.02
CA VAL A 162 -19.01 -26.85 6.92
C VAL A 162 -17.52 -27.00 7.20
N ARG A 163 -16.99 -26.35 8.26
CA ARG A 163 -15.57 -26.45 8.66
C ARG A 163 -15.38 -26.61 10.16
N SER A 164 -14.24 -27.23 10.51
CA SER A 164 -13.73 -27.31 11.87
C SER A 164 -13.32 -25.94 12.43
N SER A 165 -13.00 -25.93 13.72
CA SER A 165 -12.58 -24.76 14.50
C SER A 165 -11.27 -24.15 13.95
N MET A 166 -10.90 -22.99 14.50
CA MET A 166 -9.66 -22.31 14.10
C MET A 166 -8.42 -23.05 14.60
N SER A 167 -8.48 -23.68 15.78
CA SER A 167 -7.39 -24.51 16.34
C SER A 167 -7.09 -25.73 15.45
N ASP A 168 -8.10 -26.27 14.79
CA ASP A 168 -7.97 -27.41 13.87
C ASP A 168 -7.61 -27.00 12.43
N GLY A 169 -7.34 -25.71 12.20
CA GLY A 169 -6.91 -25.18 10.91
C GLY A 169 -8.03 -24.99 9.88
N HIS A 170 -9.30 -24.87 10.30
CA HIS A 170 -10.44 -24.65 9.41
C HIS A 170 -10.59 -25.71 8.30
N ARG A 171 -10.37 -26.99 8.60
CA ARG A 171 -10.52 -28.07 7.61
C ARG A 171 -12.00 -28.24 7.24
N PHE A 172 -12.29 -28.57 5.99
CA PHE A 172 -13.65 -28.93 5.60
C PHE A 172 -14.09 -30.21 6.30
N LEU A 173 -15.34 -30.24 6.78
CA LEU A 173 -15.94 -31.44 7.36
C LEU A 173 -16.29 -32.47 6.28
N VAL A 174 -16.49 -32.04 5.03
CA VAL A 174 -16.69 -32.92 3.86
C VAL A 174 -15.34 -33.07 3.14
N PRO A 175 -14.90 -34.30 2.77
CA PRO A 175 -15.65 -35.56 2.73
C PRO A 175 -15.57 -36.44 4.00
N GLN A 176 -14.96 -35.96 5.09
CA GLN A 176 -14.77 -36.76 6.31
C GLN A 176 -16.12 -37.20 6.93
N MET A 177 -17.15 -36.38 6.78
CA MET A 177 -18.53 -36.64 7.16
C MET A 177 -19.44 -36.47 5.93
N PRO A 178 -20.46 -37.33 5.73
CA PRO A 178 -21.47 -37.14 4.69
C PRO A 178 -22.19 -35.79 4.87
N SER A 179 -22.48 -35.09 3.77
CA SER A 179 -23.17 -33.79 3.82
C SER A 179 -24.49 -33.81 4.58
N THR A 180 -25.18 -34.97 4.61
CA THR A 180 -26.44 -35.18 5.34
C THR A 180 -26.30 -35.19 6.86
N GLN A 181 -25.08 -35.36 7.39
CA GLN A 181 -24.80 -35.42 8.82
C GLN A 181 -24.17 -34.12 9.36
N LEU A 182 -23.97 -33.10 8.50
CA LEU A 182 -23.38 -31.83 8.92
C LEU A 182 -24.21 -31.17 10.04
N PRO A 183 -23.57 -30.63 11.10
CA PRO A 183 -24.29 -29.94 12.16
C PRO A 183 -25.03 -28.71 11.64
N ILE A 184 -26.27 -28.53 12.09
CA ILE A 184 -27.10 -27.37 11.72
C ILE A 184 -27.58 -26.67 12.99
N VAL A 185 -27.23 -25.40 13.11
CA VAL A 185 -27.62 -24.53 14.24
C VAL A 185 -28.53 -23.41 13.77
N SER A 186 -29.24 -22.78 14.71
CA SER A 186 -29.92 -21.51 14.46
C SER A 186 -29.07 -20.37 15.01
N VAL A 187 -29.10 -19.20 14.38
CA VAL A 187 -28.27 -18.06 14.77
C VAL A 187 -29.14 -16.83 14.97
N ILE A 188 -29.03 -16.21 16.14
CA ILE A 188 -29.64 -14.92 16.47
C ILE A 188 -28.54 -13.87 16.41
N SER A 189 -28.59 -12.98 15.42
CA SER A 189 -27.57 -11.98 15.19
C SER A 189 -28.00 -10.62 15.74
N VAL A 190 -27.21 -10.05 16.67
CA VAL A 190 -27.48 -8.76 17.34
C VAL A 190 -26.21 -7.90 17.34
N ALA A 191 -26.33 -6.61 17.06
CA ALA A 191 -25.17 -5.70 17.05
C ALA A 191 -24.93 -5.11 18.44
N ALA A 192 -23.71 -5.24 18.98
CA ALA A 192 -23.33 -4.60 20.24
C ALA A 192 -23.03 -3.10 20.07
N ILE A 193 -23.04 -2.35 21.17
CA ILE A 193 -22.60 -0.95 21.17
C ILE A 193 -21.10 -0.92 20.91
N ARG A 194 -20.66 -0.11 19.94
CA ARG A 194 -19.26 -0.03 19.52
C ARG A 194 -18.52 1.05 20.31
N ARG A 195 -17.48 0.66 21.06
CA ARG A 195 -16.62 1.55 21.86
C ARG A 195 -17.43 2.53 22.72
N PRO A 196 -18.31 2.04 23.63
CA PRO A 196 -19.06 2.90 24.53
C PRO A 196 -18.12 3.72 25.42
N ALA A 197 -18.56 4.90 25.87
CA ALA A 197 -17.79 5.66 26.86
C ALA A 197 -17.83 4.94 28.21
N LEU A 198 -16.67 4.76 28.85
CA LEU A 198 -16.52 4.01 30.10
C LEU A 198 -16.13 4.92 31.26
N ARG A 199 -16.47 4.49 32.47
CA ARG A 199 -16.05 5.09 33.74
C ARG A 199 -15.41 4.02 34.61
N THR A 200 -14.23 4.32 35.14
CA THR A 200 -13.52 3.46 36.07
C THR A 200 -13.67 4.00 37.50
N ALA A 201 -14.03 3.14 38.44
CA ALA A 201 -14.17 3.48 39.86
C ALA A 201 -13.57 2.35 40.72
N PRO A 202 -13.11 2.63 41.95
CA PRO A 202 -12.73 1.60 42.91
C PRO A 202 -13.91 0.63 43.13
N GLY A 203 -13.63 -0.68 43.19
CA GLY A 203 -14.65 -1.70 43.41
C GLY A 203 -15.45 -1.45 44.68
N THR A 204 -16.78 -1.58 44.60
CA THR A 204 -17.72 -1.28 45.69
C THR A 204 -17.93 -2.45 46.67
N SER A 205 -17.23 -3.57 46.49
CA SER A 205 -17.34 -4.78 47.32
C SER A 205 -16.09 -4.98 48.17
N GLU A 206 -16.28 -5.39 49.42
CA GLU A 206 -15.24 -5.65 50.42
C GLU A 206 -14.16 -6.64 49.94
N TYR A 207 -14.50 -7.50 48.97
CA TYR A 207 -13.58 -8.47 48.33
C TYR A 207 -12.80 -7.95 47.11
N ASN A 208 -13.23 -6.81 46.51
CA ASN A 208 -12.68 -6.28 45.26
C ASN A 208 -12.25 -4.80 45.36
N SER A 209 -12.09 -4.27 46.58
CA SER A 209 -11.71 -2.88 46.85
C SER A 209 -10.38 -2.47 46.20
N HIS A 210 -9.48 -3.43 45.96
CA HIS A 210 -8.20 -3.24 45.27
C HIS A 210 -8.28 -3.30 43.72
N ARG A 211 -9.42 -3.71 43.14
CA ARG A 211 -9.61 -3.78 41.68
C ARG A 211 -10.39 -2.57 41.16
N LEU A 212 -9.86 -1.94 40.12
CA LEU A 212 -10.53 -0.88 39.38
C LEU A 212 -11.66 -1.49 38.54
N GLN A 213 -12.90 -1.14 38.85
CA GLN A 213 -14.10 -1.62 38.17
C GLN A 213 -14.45 -0.69 37.01
N THR A 214 -14.64 -1.25 35.81
CA THR A 214 -14.97 -0.48 34.60
C THR A 214 -16.44 -0.66 34.24
N THR A 215 -17.18 0.44 34.10
CA THR A 215 -18.64 0.47 33.85
C THR A 215 -18.99 1.42 32.70
N PHE A 216 -20.21 1.34 32.17
CA PHE A 216 -20.71 2.32 31.19
C PHE A 216 -20.78 3.72 31.82
N LYS A 217 -20.22 4.73 31.15
CA LYS A 217 -20.30 6.13 31.58
C LYS A 217 -21.74 6.65 31.54
N TYR A 218 -22.49 6.27 30.52
CA TYR A 218 -23.87 6.71 30.32
C TYR A 218 -24.86 5.59 30.66
N PRO A 219 -25.86 5.85 31.54
CA PRO A 219 -26.89 4.86 31.85
C PRO A 219 -27.69 4.38 30.63
N ALA A 220 -27.84 5.24 29.62
CA ALA A 220 -28.53 4.91 28.37
C ALA A 220 -27.85 3.75 27.60
N ASP A 221 -26.52 3.70 27.56
CA ASP A 221 -25.77 2.64 26.88
C ASP A 221 -25.97 1.30 27.59
N ARG A 222 -25.96 1.32 28.93
CA ARG A 222 -26.28 0.14 29.75
C ARG A 222 -27.69 -0.36 29.49
N GLN A 223 -28.68 0.54 29.44
CA GLN A 223 -30.08 0.17 29.17
C GLN A 223 -30.28 -0.36 27.75
N LEU A 224 -29.61 0.23 26.76
CA LEU A 224 -29.66 -0.27 25.38
C LEU A 224 -29.03 -1.67 25.25
N THR A 225 -27.92 -1.90 25.96
CA THR A 225 -27.27 -3.22 26.04
C THR A 225 -28.23 -4.27 26.59
N LYS A 226 -28.90 -3.98 27.71
CA LYS A 226 -29.94 -4.86 28.25
C LYS A 226 -31.11 -5.05 27.29
N LYS A 227 -31.57 -3.98 26.63
CA LYS A 227 -32.66 -4.05 25.63
C LYS A 227 -32.33 -5.05 24.52
N LYS A 228 -31.06 -5.10 24.08
CA LYS A 228 -30.57 -6.08 23.10
C LYS A 228 -30.52 -7.51 23.63
N MET A 229 -30.12 -7.71 24.90
CA MET A 229 -30.17 -9.03 25.56
C MET A 229 -31.60 -9.57 25.63
N ARG A 230 -32.57 -8.73 26.03
CA ARG A 230 -33.99 -9.09 26.05
C ARG A 230 -34.50 -9.49 24.68
N LEU A 231 -34.15 -8.72 23.64
CA LEU A 231 -34.52 -9.04 22.26
C LEU A 231 -34.03 -10.43 21.85
N ALA A 232 -32.76 -10.75 22.12
CA ALA A 232 -32.20 -12.06 21.78
C ALA A 232 -32.94 -13.21 22.48
N LEU A 233 -33.21 -13.05 23.78
CA LEU A 233 -33.94 -14.04 24.58
C LEU A 233 -35.39 -14.20 24.11
N ARG A 234 -36.10 -13.11 23.81
CA ARG A 234 -37.47 -13.18 23.28
C ARG A 234 -37.51 -13.92 21.94
N ILE A 235 -36.57 -13.66 21.03
CA ILE A 235 -36.49 -14.36 19.74
C ILE A 235 -36.28 -15.86 19.96
N ALA A 236 -35.35 -16.23 20.84
CA ALA A 236 -35.09 -17.61 21.18
C ALA A 236 -36.33 -18.35 21.70
N ALA A 237 -37.06 -17.74 22.64
CA ALA A 237 -38.28 -18.31 23.20
C ALA A 237 -39.42 -18.38 22.17
N HIS A 238 -39.64 -17.33 21.37
CA HIS A 238 -40.68 -17.30 20.33
C HIS A 238 -40.46 -18.33 19.21
N GLU A 239 -39.21 -18.55 18.82
CA GLU A 239 -38.84 -19.59 17.85
C GLU A 239 -38.69 -20.98 18.50
N LYS A 240 -39.05 -21.11 19.80
CA LYS A 240 -39.12 -22.35 20.58
C LYS A 240 -37.79 -23.09 20.71
N HIS A 241 -36.69 -22.36 20.86
CA HIS A 241 -35.40 -22.95 21.18
C HIS A 241 -35.32 -23.26 22.67
N GLU A 242 -35.04 -24.52 23.03
CA GLU A 242 -34.80 -24.94 24.43
C GLU A 242 -33.34 -24.80 24.86
N LEU A 243 -32.43 -24.74 23.89
CA LEU A 243 -30.99 -24.84 24.03
C LEU A 243 -30.32 -23.60 23.46
N LEU A 244 -29.61 -22.83 24.31
CA LEU A 244 -28.97 -21.58 23.90
C LEU A 244 -27.48 -21.56 24.18
N VAL A 245 -26.74 -20.99 23.24
CA VAL A 245 -25.34 -20.59 23.43
C VAL A 245 -25.25 -19.07 23.32
N LEU A 246 -24.85 -18.43 24.43
CA LEU A 246 -24.70 -16.99 24.56
C LEU A 246 -23.21 -16.62 24.60
N GLY A 247 -22.83 -15.55 23.90
CA GLY A 247 -21.47 -15.01 23.93
C GLY A 247 -21.32 -13.79 24.85
N ALA A 248 -20.08 -13.36 25.08
CA ALA A 248 -19.71 -12.20 25.89
C ALA A 248 -20.03 -10.85 25.19
N LEU A 249 -21.32 -10.56 25.00
CA LEU A 249 -21.93 -9.44 24.25
C LEU A 249 -21.04 -8.19 24.03
N GLY A 250 -20.20 -8.23 23.00
CA GLY A 250 -19.37 -7.11 22.53
C GLY A 250 -18.09 -6.85 23.32
N CYS A 251 -17.62 -7.76 24.18
CA CYS A 251 -16.44 -7.55 25.02
C CYS A 251 -15.12 -7.49 24.24
N GLY A 252 -15.02 -8.22 23.13
CA GLY A 252 -13.84 -8.23 22.25
C GLY A 252 -13.79 -7.02 21.30
N ALA A 253 -14.11 -7.25 20.02
CA ALA A 253 -13.99 -6.25 18.95
C ALA A 253 -14.78 -4.95 19.19
N PHE A 254 -15.86 -5.00 19.97
CA PHE A 254 -16.68 -3.83 20.30
C PHE A 254 -16.25 -3.09 21.58
N ARG A 255 -15.27 -3.63 22.34
CA ARG A 255 -14.69 -3.04 23.56
C ARG A 255 -15.70 -2.76 24.69
N ASN A 256 -16.70 -3.63 24.88
CA ASN A 256 -17.60 -3.52 26.04
C ASN A 256 -16.94 -4.09 27.32
N PRO A 257 -17.24 -3.54 28.51
CA PRO A 257 -16.64 -3.95 29.79
C PRO A 257 -17.11 -5.36 30.21
N PRO A 258 -16.22 -6.37 30.32
CA PRO A 258 -16.64 -7.77 30.55
C PRO A 258 -17.44 -8.00 31.84
N GLU A 259 -16.97 -7.46 32.96
CA GLU A 259 -17.65 -7.61 34.26
C GLU A 259 -19.05 -6.98 34.25
N GLU A 260 -19.19 -5.81 33.62
CA GLU A 260 -20.45 -5.10 33.55
C GLU A 260 -21.42 -5.77 32.56
N ILE A 261 -20.93 -6.36 31.47
CA ILE A 261 -21.72 -7.20 30.57
C ILE A 261 -22.21 -8.47 31.28
N ALA A 262 -21.36 -9.12 32.09
CA ALA A 262 -21.77 -10.28 32.89
C ALA A 262 -22.89 -9.92 33.89
N ARG A 263 -22.79 -8.76 34.56
CA ARG A 263 -23.86 -8.24 35.42
C ARG A 263 -25.12 -7.92 34.65
N CYS A 264 -25.02 -7.33 33.46
CA CYS A 264 -26.19 -7.08 32.62
C CYS A 264 -26.90 -8.38 32.24
N TRP A 265 -26.16 -9.44 31.89
CA TRP A 265 -26.73 -10.76 31.63
C TRP A 265 -27.40 -11.35 32.87
N ALA A 266 -26.74 -11.31 34.03
CA ALA A 266 -27.31 -11.79 35.29
C ALA A 266 -28.60 -11.05 35.64
N GLU A 267 -28.59 -9.71 35.55
CA GLU A 267 -29.77 -8.89 35.82
C GLU A 267 -30.91 -9.16 34.82
N VAL A 268 -30.61 -9.35 33.53
CA VAL A 268 -31.65 -9.63 32.51
C VAL A 268 -32.23 -11.04 32.68
N LEU A 269 -31.40 -12.06 32.94
CA LEU A 269 -31.89 -13.41 33.20
C LEU A 269 -32.71 -13.50 34.48
N ASP A 270 -32.46 -12.60 35.43
CA ASP A 270 -33.17 -12.48 36.69
C ASP A 270 -34.43 -11.59 36.61
N GLU A 271 -34.74 -10.99 35.45
CA GLU A 271 -35.99 -10.27 35.26
C GLU A 271 -37.18 -11.24 35.28
N THR A 272 -38.33 -10.76 35.78
CA THR A 272 -39.56 -11.55 35.90
C THR A 272 -40.03 -12.17 34.59
N GLU A 273 -39.69 -11.56 33.46
CA GLU A 273 -40.00 -12.05 32.12
C GLU A 273 -39.27 -13.36 31.77
N PHE A 274 -38.01 -13.51 32.18
CA PHE A 274 -37.14 -14.63 31.76
C PHE A 274 -36.93 -15.68 32.86
N ARG A 275 -37.42 -15.42 34.07
CA ARG A 275 -37.51 -16.42 35.14
C ARG A 275 -38.55 -17.49 34.80
N GLY A 276 -38.34 -18.71 35.30
CA GLY A 276 -39.34 -19.79 35.25
C GLY A 276 -38.98 -21.01 34.40
N GLY A 277 -37.81 -21.03 33.75
CA GLY A 277 -37.35 -22.20 33.00
C GLY A 277 -37.76 -22.19 31.53
N TRP A 278 -37.58 -21.06 30.84
CA TRP A 278 -37.83 -20.91 29.40
C TRP A 278 -36.92 -21.78 28.54
N TRP A 279 -35.70 -22.02 29.02
CA TRP A 279 -34.69 -22.84 28.37
C TRP A 279 -34.31 -23.99 29.28
N ARG A 280 -34.10 -25.16 28.68
CA ARG A 280 -33.55 -26.32 29.37
C ARG A 280 -32.11 -26.02 29.80
N GLU A 281 -31.35 -25.42 28.88
CA GLU A 281 -29.96 -25.11 29.12
C GLU A 281 -29.47 -23.88 28.34
N ILE A 282 -28.68 -23.06 29.04
CA ILE A 282 -27.94 -21.94 28.49
C ILE A 282 -26.45 -22.17 28.75
N ILE A 283 -25.63 -22.17 27.70
CA ILE A 283 -24.17 -22.13 27.81
C ILE A 283 -23.68 -20.70 27.52
N LEU A 284 -22.93 -20.14 28.44
CA LEU A 284 -22.13 -18.94 28.23
C LEU A 284 -20.76 -19.36 27.72
N ALA A 285 -20.54 -19.21 26.41
CA ALA A 285 -19.30 -19.57 25.73
C ALA A 285 -18.32 -18.38 25.75
N MET A 286 -17.17 -18.56 26.39
CA MET A 286 -16.13 -17.55 26.55
C MET A 286 -14.74 -18.15 26.31
N GLU A 287 -14.22 -18.00 25.10
CA GLU A 287 -12.87 -18.46 24.76
C GLU A 287 -11.81 -17.56 25.42
N SER A 288 -10.96 -18.14 26.26
CA SER A 288 -9.79 -17.49 26.87
C SER A 288 -8.71 -17.33 25.82
N GLY A 289 -8.25 -16.09 25.55
CA GLY A 289 -7.12 -15.85 24.65
C GLY A 289 -5.85 -16.61 25.08
N PRO A 290 -4.84 -16.76 24.20
CA PRO A 290 -3.61 -17.46 24.53
C PRO A 290 -2.98 -16.85 25.78
N LYS A 291 -2.81 -17.67 26.83
CA LYS A 291 -2.05 -17.31 28.02
C LYS A 291 -0.63 -16.96 27.57
N VAL A 292 -0.21 -15.72 27.79
CA VAL A 292 1.20 -15.37 27.73
C VAL A 292 1.84 -16.08 28.94
N GLU A 293 2.60 -17.14 28.68
CA GLU A 293 3.41 -17.80 29.70
C GLU A 293 4.39 -16.79 30.30
N GLY A 294 4.09 -16.36 31.52
CA GLY A 294 4.87 -15.40 32.29
C GLY A 294 4.54 -15.40 33.78
N ASP A 295 3.48 -16.09 34.20
CA ASP A 295 3.15 -16.35 35.61
C ASP A 295 3.00 -17.86 35.80
N GLU A 296 4.14 -18.56 35.91
CA GLU A 296 4.30 -19.79 36.70
C GLU A 296 5.79 -20.16 36.70
N ALA A 297 6.53 -19.57 37.63
CA ALA A 297 7.81 -20.10 38.05
C ALA A 297 7.58 -21.39 38.86
N GLN A 298 8.47 -22.37 38.63
CA GLN A 298 8.67 -23.63 39.37
C GLN A 298 7.89 -24.85 38.87
N ARG A 299 8.51 -25.59 37.94
CA ARG A 299 8.95 -27.00 38.11
C ARG A 299 9.46 -27.59 36.78
N THR A 300 10.76 -27.85 36.70
CA THR A 300 11.40 -28.85 35.81
C THR A 300 11.46 -30.20 36.55
N PRO A 301 11.73 -31.39 35.91
CA PRO A 301 12.60 -31.57 34.74
C PRO A 301 12.30 -32.70 33.72
N SER A 302 13.08 -32.62 32.62
CA SER A 302 13.73 -33.68 31.81
C SER A 302 12.91 -34.64 30.93
N THR A 303 13.19 -34.71 29.62
CA THR A 303 14.15 -35.66 28.99
C THR A 303 14.13 -35.57 27.45
N ASP A 304 15.26 -35.99 26.87
CA ASP A 304 15.69 -35.95 25.48
C ASP A 304 14.79 -36.65 24.44
N ARG A 305 14.88 -36.21 23.17
CA ARG A 305 15.28 -37.06 22.02
C ARG A 305 15.46 -36.25 20.73
N ASP A 306 16.60 -36.52 20.08
CA ASP A 306 16.89 -36.29 18.67
C ASP A 306 15.83 -36.93 17.76
N ASP A 307 15.61 -36.34 16.58
CA ASP A 307 15.83 -37.02 15.30
C ASP A 307 15.70 -36.04 14.11
N THR A 308 16.79 -35.97 13.37
CA THR A 308 16.93 -35.46 12.00
C THR A 308 16.13 -36.30 11.01
N GLU A 309 15.41 -35.67 10.08
CA GLU A 309 15.50 -36.03 8.65
C GLU A 309 14.90 -34.97 7.71
N SER A 310 15.60 -34.83 6.59
CA SER A 310 15.44 -33.92 5.47
C SER A 310 14.20 -34.20 4.61
N GLN A 311 13.62 -33.16 4.00
CA GLN A 311 13.47 -33.12 2.53
C GLN A 311 13.06 -31.73 2.02
N SER A 312 13.76 -31.37 0.94
CA SER A 312 13.66 -30.20 0.09
C SER A 312 12.32 -30.11 -0.65
N ASP A 313 11.70 -28.93 -0.65
CA ASP A 313 10.84 -28.48 -1.75
C ASP A 313 10.79 -26.94 -1.78
N ASP A 314 11.86 -26.32 -2.29
CA ASP A 314 11.93 -24.87 -2.51
C ASP A 314 11.12 -24.49 -3.76
N THR A 315 9.79 -24.47 -3.62
CA THR A 315 8.92 -23.74 -4.53
C THR A 315 8.88 -22.27 -4.07
N ILE A 316 9.43 -21.39 -4.91
CA ILE A 316 9.51 -19.94 -4.67
C ILE A 316 8.10 -19.35 -4.70
N ASP A 317 7.42 -19.38 -3.55
CA ASP A 317 6.12 -18.72 -3.38
C ASP A 317 6.35 -17.23 -3.13
N LEU A 318 6.21 -16.44 -4.21
CA LEU A 318 6.34 -14.98 -4.25
C LEU A 318 5.19 -14.31 -3.49
N ALA A 319 5.19 -14.43 -2.17
CA ALA A 319 4.34 -13.64 -1.30
C ALA A 319 4.70 -12.13 -1.42
N PRO A 320 3.71 -11.23 -1.39
CA PRO A 320 3.90 -9.82 -1.65
C PRO A 320 4.65 -9.13 -0.49
N MET A 321 5.99 -9.01 -0.54
CA MET A 321 6.64 -8.11 0.43
C MET A 321 6.36 -6.64 0.11
N ARG A 322 6.11 -5.88 1.17
CA ARG A 322 6.01 -4.42 1.16
C ARG A 322 7.32 -3.79 0.72
N SER A 323 7.26 -2.88 -0.24
CA SER A 323 8.19 -1.74 -0.30
C SER A 323 7.84 -0.82 0.89
N GLN A 324 8.82 -0.52 1.73
CA GLN A 324 8.69 0.48 2.79
C GLN A 324 8.83 1.88 2.18
N ASN A 325 7.96 2.21 1.23
CA ASN A 325 7.75 3.60 0.85
C ASN A 325 7.34 4.36 2.11
N GLY A 326 8.20 5.27 2.58
CA GLY A 326 8.14 6.02 3.84
C GLY A 326 6.81 6.72 4.14
N HIS A 327 5.76 5.96 4.39
CA HIS A 327 4.45 6.45 4.77
C HIS A 327 4.23 6.17 6.26
N GLY A 328 4.69 7.11 7.09
CA GLY A 328 4.24 7.29 8.48
C GLY A 328 5.40 7.77 9.38
N CYS A 329 5.49 9.02 9.84
CA CYS A 329 4.58 9.62 10.82
C CYS A 329 3.11 9.38 10.51
N ALA A 330 2.53 8.40 11.20
CA ALA A 330 1.11 8.38 11.44
C ALA A 330 0.82 9.63 12.28
N ASP A 331 -0.08 10.48 11.79
CA ASP A 331 -0.68 11.53 12.58
C ASP A 331 -1.27 10.89 13.84
N LEU A 332 -0.87 11.40 15.01
CA LEU A 332 -1.45 11.04 16.29
C LEU A 332 -2.91 11.51 16.33
N SER A 333 -3.82 10.56 16.14
CA SER A 333 -5.12 10.56 16.83
C SER A 333 -5.62 9.13 16.91
N ASP A 334 -5.08 8.40 17.89
CA ASP A 334 -5.74 7.35 18.70
C ASP A 334 -4.61 6.58 19.42
N LYS A 335 -4.28 7.01 20.65
CA LYS A 335 -3.47 6.18 21.57
C LYS A 335 -4.30 4.93 21.89
N ASP A 336 -3.85 3.76 21.46
CA ASP A 336 -4.42 2.44 21.81
C ASP A 336 -3.39 1.78 22.75
N ASP A 337 -3.78 1.51 23.99
CA ASP A 337 -2.94 1.00 25.09
C ASP A 337 -2.49 -0.46 24.85
N SER A 338 -1.53 -0.65 23.95
CA SER A 338 -0.64 -1.80 23.92
C SER A 338 0.74 -1.41 23.41
N GLU A 339 1.22 -0.21 23.75
CA GLU A 339 2.61 0.14 23.51
C GLU A 339 3.48 -0.74 24.41
N ASP A 340 4.41 -1.47 23.80
CA ASP A 340 5.55 -2.00 24.53
C ASP A 340 6.15 -0.79 25.29
N PRO A 341 6.17 -0.78 26.64
CA PRO A 341 6.51 0.40 27.42
C PRO A 341 7.88 0.99 27.08
N PHE A 342 8.71 0.20 26.39
CA PHE A 342 10.06 0.52 25.99
C PHE A 342 10.20 0.82 24.49
N GLU A 343 9.12 0.96 23.72
CA GLU A 343 9.19 1.36 22.32
C GLU A 343 9.21 2.88 22.16
N VAL A 344 10.26 3.41 21.52
CA VAL A 344 10.45 4.85 21.40
C VAL A 344 9.72 5.40 20.17
N SER A 345 8.82 6.36 20.40
CA SER A 345 8.07 7.09 19.37
C SER A 345 8.30 8.61 19.47
N PHE A 346 7.84 9.36 18.47
CA PHE A 346 7.86 10.84 18.52
C PHE A 346 6.64 11.33 19.31
N ASP A 347 6.81 12.42 20.06
CA ASP A 347 5.73 13.04 20.85
C ASP A 347 4.73 13.86 20.00
N GLY A 348 4.80 13.68 18.67
CA GLY A 348 4.02 14.37 17.65
C GLY A 348 4.89 14.96 16.54
N ASP A 349 4.25 15.62 15.58
CA ASP A 349 4.95 16.28 14.46
C ASP A 349 5.76 17.52 14.92
N ASP A 350 5.49 18.03 16.13
CA ASP A 350 6.16 19.18 16.73
C ASP A 350 7.37 18.79 17.62
N ASP A 351 7.67 17.49 17.75
CA ASP A 351 8.86 17.00 18.47
C ASP A 351 10.14 17.61 17.82
N PRO A 352 11.06 18.22 18.60
CA PRO A 352 12.30 18.79 18.08
C PRO A 352 13.18 17.81 17.29
N MET A 353 13.08 16.50 17.56
CA MET A 353 13.81 15.45 16.83
C MET A 353 13.10 15.01 15.54
N CYS A 354 11.82 15.36 15.37
CA CYS A 354 11.04 15.02 14.19
C CYS A 354 11.49 15.89 12.99
N PRO A 355 11.87 15.29 11.85
CA PRO A 355 12.20 16.04 10.63
C PRO A 355 11.09 17.00 10.16
N ARG A 356 9.83 16.76 10.55
CA ARG A 356 8.70 17.62 10.19
C ARG A 356 8.60 18.90 11.01
N SER A 357 9.25 19.01 12.17
CA SER A 357 9.23 20.24 12.97
C SER A 357 10.16 21.34 12.44
N MET A 358 10.95 21.05 11.40
CA MET A 358 11.85 22.04 10.78
C MET A 358 11.11 23.29 10.26
N ASN A 359 11.77 24.46 10.42
CA ASN A 359 11.30 25.73 9.85
C ASN A 359 11.05 25.62 8.34
N LEU A 360 9.97 26.24 7.87
CA LEU A 360 9.53 26.15 6.47
C LEU A 360 10.61 26.58 5.46
N SER A 361 11.40 27.61 5.78
CA SER A 361 12.53 28.05 4.96
C SER A 361 13.60 26.98 4.81
N ARG A 362 13.94 26.27 5.90
CA ARG A 362 14.90 25.17 5.88
C ARG A 362 14.37 23.98 5.09
N LYS A 363 13.07 23.69 5.17
CA LYS A 363 12.42 22.65 4.36
C LYS A 363 12.52 22.95 2.87
N TRP A 364 12.16 24.17 2.46
CA TRP A 364 12.28 24.59 1.06
C TRP A 364 13.72 24.65 0.58
N PHE A 365 14.65 25.11 1.42
CA PHE A 365 16.08 25.08 1.09
C PHE A 365 16.55 23.65 0.79
N LEU A 366 16.16 22.67 1.60
CA LEU A 366 16.48 21.26 1.36
C LEU A 366 15.89 20.76 0.03
N VAL A 367 14.63 21.08 -0.26
CA VAL A 367 13.96 20.70 -1.51
C VAL A 367 14.68 21.29 -2.72
N CYS A 368 15.02 22.58 -2.67
CA CYS A 368 15.76 23.24 -3.73
C CYS A 368 17.17 22.65 -3.89
N LEU A 369 17.85 22.33 -2.79
CA LEU A 369 19.18 21.71 -2.81
C LEU A 369 19.15 20.34 -3.48
N VAL A 370 18.21 19.48 -3.09
CA VAL A 370 18.04 18.15 -3.69
C VAL A 370 17.62 18.26 -5.16
N GLY A 371 16.67 19.15 -5.47
CA GLY A 371 16.21 19.39 -6.83
C GLY A 371 17.32 19.91 -7.76
N LEU A 372 18.18 20.81 -7.26
CA LEU A 372 19.35 21.32 -7.98
C LEU A 372 20.39 20.22 -8.20
N GLY A 373 20.52 19.27 -7.26
CA GLY A 373 21.30 18.05 -7.44
C GLY A 373 20.80 17.19 -8.61
N SER A 374 19.49 16.91 -8.66
CA SER A 374 18.89 16.14 -9.79
C SER A 374 19.06 16.87 -11.13
N LEU A 375 18.92 18.21 -11.12
CA LEU A 375 19.15 19.05 -12.30
C LEU A 375 20.62 18.99 -12.74
N CYS A 376 21.57 19.09 -11.82
CA CYS A 376 23.00 18.99 -12.10
C CYS A 376 23.34 17.63 -12.73
N VAL A 377 22.87 16.51 -12.17
CA VAL A 377 23.17 15.16 -12.70
C VAL A 377 22.61 14.95 -14.11
N THR A 378 21.37 15.36 -14.33
CA THR A 378 20.74 15.24 -15.65
C THR A 378 21.34 16.21 -16.67
N CYS A 379 21.73 17.42 -16.24
CA CYS A 379 22.54 18.34 -17.04
C CYS A 379 23.89 17.72 -17.43
N THR A 380 24.61 17.11 -16.48
CA THR A 380 25.88 16.39 -16.72
C THR A 380 25.76 15.32 -17.79
N SER A 381 24.61 14.62 -17.87
CA SER A 381 24.41 13.62 -18.92
C SER A 381 24.48 14.25 -20.32
N SER A 382 23.77 15.37 -20.52
CA SER A 382 23.56 16.00 -21.82
C SER A 382 24.66 16.99 -22.21
N ILE A 383 25.30 17.66 -21.26
CA ILE A 383 26.38 18.64 -21.53
C ILE A 383 27.56 18.00 -22.27
N TYR A 384 27.78 16.71 -22.03
CA TYR A 384 28.81 15.90 -22.70
C TYR A 384 28.68 15.91 -24.23
N THR A 385 27.47 16.02 -24.79
CA THR A 385 27.32 15.99 -26.26
C THR A 385 27.93 17.20 -26.94
N SER A 386 28.14 18.30 -26.21
CA SER A 386 28.79 19.51 -26.71
C SER A 386 30.32 19.37 -26.81
N THR A 387 30.91 18.34 -26.20
CA THR A 387 32.37 18.13 -26.21
C THR A 387 32.86 17.39 -27.45
N TYR A 388 31.96 16.74 -28.20
CA TYR A 388 32.32 15.79 -29.26
C TYR A 388 33.19 16.41 -30.35
N GLY A 389 32.90 17.67 -30.71
CA GLY A 389 33.66 18.38 -31.75
C GLY A 389 35.15 18.54 -31.44
N GLN A 390 35.52 18.66 -30.16
CA GLN A 390 36.92 18.81 -29.73
C GLN A 390 37.53 17.49 -29.25
N MET A 391 36.74 16.65 -28.58
CA MET A 391 37.21 15.39 -28.00
C MET A 391 37.43 14.29 -29.05
N ASN A 392 36.63 14.25 -30.12
CA ASN A 392 36.75 13.20 -31.15
C ASN A 392 38.07 13.28 -31.93
N PRO A 393 38.52 14.48 -32.37
CA PRO A 393 39.85 14.63 -32.97
C PRO A 393 40.98 14.28 -32.01
N GLU A 394 40.88 14.66 -30.74
CA GLU A 394 41.93 14.43 -29.74
C GLU A 394 42.12 12.95 -29.40
N PHE A 395 41.04 12.18 -29.29
CA PHE A 395 41.10 10.74 -28.98
C PHE A 395 41.11 9.85 -30.23
N HIS A 396 41.11 10.44 -31.43
CA HIS A 396 41.05 9.74 -32.72
C HIS A 396 39.91 8.70 -32.79
N GLN A 397 38.71 9.09 -32.37
CA GLN A 397 37.55 8.20 -32.26
C GLN A 397 36.39 8.63 -33.16
N SER A 398 35.50 7.68 -33.46
CA SER A 398 34.27 7.96 -34.22
C SER A 398 33.19 8.58 -33.33
N ASP A 399 32.24 9.28 -33.97
CA ASP A 399 31.07 9.86 -33.30
C ASP A 399 30.27 8.84 -32.48
N ILE A 400 30.18 7.60 -32.98
CA ILE A 400 29.42 6.51 -32.35
C ILE A 400 30.08 6.12 -31.03
N VAL A 401 31.41 5.99 -31.05
CA VAL A 401 32.21 5.64 -29.88
C VAL A 401 32.11 6.75 -28.82
N ALA A 402 32.14 8.02 -29.21
CA ALA A 402 31.93 9.13 -28.28
C ALA A 402 30.52 9.11 -27.65
N THR A 403 29.50 8.74 -28.44
CA THR A 403 28.11 8.61 -27.99
C THR A 403 27.91 7.51 -26.94
N LEU A 404 28.80 6.50 -26.90
CA LEU A 404 28.79 5.50 -25.82
C LEU A 404 28.95 6.15 -24.45
N GLY A 405 29.74 7.23 -24.31
CA GLY A 405 29.90 7.93 -23.02
C GLY A 405 28.61 8.57 -22.49
N LEU A 406 27.74 9.07 -23.38
CA LEU A 406 26.40 9.55 -23.02
C LEU A 406 25.53 8.36 -22.59
N SER A 407 25.58 7.30 -23.39
CA SER A 407 24.74 6.11 -23.23
C SER A 407 25.07 5.38 -21.92
N THR A 408 26.35 5.19 -21.59
CA THR A 408 26.77 4.55 -20.35
C THR A 408 26.47 5.40 -19.12
N PHE A 409 26.57 6.74 -19.21
CA PHE A 409 26.13 7.62 -18.13
C PHE A 409 24.63 7.43 -17.82
N VAL A 410 23.79 7.44 -18.85
CA VAL A 410 22.34 7.27 -18.68
C VAL A 410 21.99 5.85 -18.20
N LEU A 411 22.72 4.82 -18.63
CA LEU A 411 22.61 3.47 -18.07
C LEU A 411 23.00 3.42 -16.59
N GLY A 412 24.04 4.16 -16.18
CA GLY A 412 24.38 4.36 -14.78
C GLY A 412 23.21 4.94 -13.99
N ILE A 413 22.55 5.98 -14.52
CA ILE A 413 21.33 6.55 -13.94
C ILE A 413 20.17 5.55 -13.91
N ALA A 414 20.08 4.64 -14.89
CA ALA A 414 19.04 3.61 -14.93
C ALA A 414 19.20 2.61 -13.78
N LEU A 415 20.45 2.18 -13.52
CA LEU A 415 20.76 1.12 -12.57
C LEU A 415 20.87 1.62 -11.14
N GLY A 416 21.44 2.79 -10.92
CA GLY A 416 21.74 3.28 -9.57
C GLY A 416 20.52 3.40 -8.62
N PRO A 417 19.33 3.87 -9.06
CA PRO A 417 18.12 3.91 -8.23
C PRO A 417 17.71 2.55 -7.65
N LEU A 418 18.00 1.46 -8.38
CA LEU A 418 17.64 0.11 -7.96
C LEU A 418 18.42 -0.34 -6.71
N PHE A 419 19.60 0.24 -6.47
CA PHE A 419 20.43 -0.04 -5.30
C PHE A 419 20.31 1.07 -4.25
N LEU A 420 20.49 2.32 -4.68
CA LEU A 420 20.59 3.49 -3.79
C LEU A 420 19.26 3.84 -3.12
N GLY A 421 18.13 3.56 -3.78
CA GLY A 421 16.79 3.73 -3.21
C GLY A 421 16.60 2.88 -1.93
N PRO A 422 16.64 1.54 -2.03
CA PRO A 422 16.54 0.66 -0.87
C PRO A 422 17.61 0.92 0.19
N LEU A 423 18.86 1.17 -0.20
CA LEU A 423 19.94 1.48 0.76
C LEU A 423 19.62 2.72 1.61
N SER A 424 18.95 3.72 1.05
CA SER A 424 18.54 4.92 1.80
C SER A 424 17.44 4.67 2.83
N GLU A 425 16.66 3.59 2.71
CA GLU A 425 15.67 3.18 3.70
C GLU A 425 16.30 2.39 4.86
N PHE A 426 17.51 1.85 4.67
CA PHE A 426 18.25 1.12 5.72
C PHE A 426 19.24 2.00 6.47
N TYR A 427 20.05 2.77 5.73
CA TYR A 427 21.14 3.57 6.29
C TYR A 427 20.74 5.02 6.58
N GLY A 428 19.56 5.47 6.15
CA GLY A 428 19.10 6.85 6.23
C GLY A 428 19.33 7.63 4.93
N ARG A 429 18.71 8.81 4.81
CA ARG A 429 18.79 9.63 3.59
C ARG A 429 20.14 10.34 3.49
N ARG A 430 20.64 10.91 4.59
CA ARG A 430 21.82 11.79 4.57
C ARG A 430 23.12 11.03 4.21
N PRO A 431 23.45 9.87 4.82
CA PRO A 431 24.66 9.14 4.48
C PRO A 431 24.68 8.71 3.01
N ILE A 432 23.54 8.29 2.47
CA ILE A 432 23.43 7.91 1.06
C ILE A 432 23.63 9.12 0.15
N TYR A 433 23.03 10.28 0.44
CA TYR A 433 23.31 11.49 -0.35
C TYR A 433 24.78 11.89 -0.31
N LEU A 434 25.41 11.92 0.87
CA LEU A 434 26.80 12.34 1.01
C LEU A 434 27.77 11.36 0.34
N ALA A 435 27.58 10.04 0.51
CA ALA A 435 28.42 9.03 -0.13
C ALA A 435 28.25 9.06 -1.65
N SER A 436 27.00 9.06 -2.13
CA SER A 436 26.69 9.05 -3.56
C SER A 436 27.18 10.33 -4.26
N TRP A 437 26.94 11.49 -3.66
CA TRP A 437 27.39 12.78 -4.21
C TRP A 437 28.90 12.97 -4.11
N GLY A 438 29.51 12.54 -3.00
CA GLY A 438 30.97 12.52 -2.86
C GLY A 438 31.62 11.68 -3.96
N MET A 439 31.07 10.49 -4.23
CA MET A 439 31.52 9.66 -5.35
C MET A 439 31.30 10.35 -6.71
N PHE A 440 30.18 11.03 -6.92
CA PHE A 440 29.93 11.80 -8.14
C PHE A 440 30.98 12.89 -8.36
N VAL A 441 31.34 13.65 -7.33
CA VAL A 441 32.40 14.69 -7.43
C VAL A 441 33.76 14.06 -7.74
N ILE A 442 34.11 12.96 -7.07
CA ILE A 442 35.40 12.27 -7.25
C ILE A 442 35.53 11.74 -8.68
N TRP A 443 34.47 11.11 -9.22
CA TRP A 443 34.51 10.50 -10.56
C TRP A 443 34.37 11.53 -11.70
N LEU A 444 33.89 12.74 -11.43
CA LEU A 444 34.02 13.85 -12.37
C LEU A 444 35.49 14.25 -12.63
N ILE A 445 36.41 14.03 -11.68
CA ILE A 445 37.83 14.43 -11.84
C ILE A 445 38.52 13.62 -12.97
N PRO A 446 38.50 12.26 -12.97
CA PRO A 446 39.02 11.46 -14.08
C PRO A 446 38.41 11.83 -15.45
N SER A 447 37.19 12.34 -15.48
CA SER A 447 36.56 12.81 -16.71
C SER A 447 37.21 14.06 -17.29
N ALA A 448 37.60 15.00 -16.42
CA ALA A 448 38.28 16.23 -16.84
C ALA A 448 39.71 15.96 -17.34
N VAL A 449 40.39 14.97 -16.77
CA VAL A 449 41.78 14.62 -17.09
C VAL A 449 41.92 13.40 -17.99
N ALA A 450 40.81 12.88 -18.52
CA ALA A 450 40.81 11.72 -19.40
C ALA A 450 41.72 11.94 -20.62
N ARG A 451 42.46 10.89 -20.99
CA ARG A 451 43.36 10.85 -22.16
C ARG A 451 42.96 9.82 -23.21
N ASN A 452 41.92 9.05 -22.94
CA ASN A 452 41.41 8.04 -23.85
C ASN A 452 39.91 7.80 -23.63
N THR A 453 39.29 7.19 -24.62
CA THR A 453 37.86 6.87 -24.62
C THR A 453 37.47 5.86 -23.55
N ALA A 454 38.29 4.84 -23.29
CA ALA A 454 37.95 3.77 -22.34
C ALA A 454 37.75 4.33 -20.91
N THR A 455 38.65 5.24 -20.49
CA THR A 455 38.52 6.00 -19.25
C THR A 455 37.23 6.82 -19.28
N MET A 456 36.96 7.55 -20.36
CA MET A 456 35.74 8.37 -20.46
C MET A 456 34.46 7.54 -20.30
N VAL A 457 34.33 6.44 -21.04
CA VAL A 457 33.13 5.58 -21.03
C VAL A 457 32.91 4.92 -19.65
N THR A 458 33.99 4.43 -19.04
CA THR A 458 33.93 3.74 -17.73
C THR A 458 33.56 4.72 -16.62
N VAL A 459 34.25 5.86 -16.57
CA VAL A 459 34.01 6.90 -15.55
C VAL A 459 32.60 7.49 -15.69
N ARG A 460 32.13 7.69 -16.93
CA ARG A 460 30.77 8.16 -17.19
C ARG A 460 29.71 7.23 -16.60
N PHE A 461 29.88 5.91 -16.73
CA PHE A 461 28.97 4.95 -16.12
C PHE A 461 28.92 5.12 -14.59
N ILE A 462 30.09 5.20 -13.96
CA ILE A 462 30.21 5.33 -12.50
C ILE A 462 29.63 6.66 -12.03
N ASP A 463 29.87 7.76 -12.75
CA ASP A 463 29.25 9.05 -12.45
C ASP A 463 27.74 9.01 -12.56
N GLY A 464 27.19 8.43 -13.63
CA GLY A 464 25.74 8.27 -13.79
C GLY A 464 25.14 7.47 -12.64
N PHE A 465 25.80 6.39 -12.23
CA PHE A 465 25.41 5.55 -11.10
C PHE A 465 25.44 6.34 -9.78
N ALA A 466 26.56 7.04 -9.50
CA ALA A 466 26.75 7.83 -8.29
C ALA A 466 25.85 9.07 -8.21
N GLY A 467 25.49 9.70 -9.33
CA GLY A 467 24.57 10.84 -9.35
C GLY A 467 23.10 10.45 -9.13
N SER A 468 22.75 9.18 -9.39
CA SER A 468 21.35 8.75 -9.48
C SER A 468 20.55 8.80 -8.17
N ALA A 469 21.21 8.83 -7.00
CA ALA A 469 20.53 8.95 -5.70
C ALA A 469 19.60 10.17 -5.64
N PHE A 470 19.96 11.28 -6.29
CA PHE A 470 19.16 12.51 -6.31
C PHE A 470 17.93 12.41 -7.20
N LEU A 471 17.81 11.39 -8.04
CA LEU A 471 16.60 11.15 -8.81
C LEU A 471 15.64 10.23 -8.06
N SER A 472 16.15 9.28 -7.26
CA SER A 472 15.34 8.25 -6.61
C SER A 472 15.00 8.55 -5.14
N VAL A 473 15.94 9.06 -4.38
CA VAL A 473 15.79 9.32 -2.93
C VAL A 473 15.06 10.64 -2.67
N ALA A 474 15.11 11.57 -3.63
CA ALA A 474 14.56 12.93 -3.53
C ALA A 474 13.09 12.97 -3.16
N GLY A 475 12.29 12.09 -3.78
CA GLY A 475 10.87 11.97 -3.46
C GLY A 475 10.61 11.49 -2.03
N GLY A 476 11.42 10.54 -1.56
CA GLY A 476 11.37 10.05 -0.17
C GLY A 476 11.70 11.15 0.83
N THR A 477 12.71 11.97 0.55
CA THR A 477 13.08 13.12 1.39
C THR A 477 11.94 14.13 1.54
N VAL A 478 11.20 14.43 0.46
CA VAL A 478 10.02 15.31 0.56
C VAL A 478 8.93 14.70 1.42
N SER A 479 8.64 13.41 1.26
CA SER A 479 7.62 12.73 2.09
C SER A 479 8.02 12.63 3.57
N ASP A 480 9.33 12.62 3.84
CA ASP A 480 9.85 12.58 5.21
C ASP A 480 9.73 13.97 5.90
N VAL A 481 9.84 15.07 5.14
CA VAL A 481 9.91 16.44 5.69
C VAL A 481 8.57 17.20 5.68
N PHE A 482 7.68 16.94 4.71
CA PHE A 482 6.41 17.63 4.58
C PHE A 482 5.21 16.76 5.01
N LYS A 483 4.17 17.42 5.53
CA LYS A 483 2.88 16.79 5.82
C LYS A 483 2.12 16.49 4.52
N ARG A 484 1.21 15.52 4.55
CA ARG A 484 0.52 14.98 3.35
C ARG A 484 -0.22 16.03 2.53
N ASP A 485 -0.78 17.03 3.19
CA ASP A 485 -1.48 18.17 2.60
C ASP A 485 -0.54 19.15 1.90
N GLN A 486 0.74 19.20 2.28
CA GLN A 486 1.73 20.17 1.77
C GLN A 486 2.74 19.57 0.78
N ILE A 487 2.76 18.25 0.59
CA ILE A 487 3.74 17.54 -0.26
C ILE A 487 3.67 17.95 -1.73
N GLN A 488 2.50 18.37 -2.24
CA GLN A 488 2.26 18.56 -3.67
C GLN A 488 3.21 19.59 -4.32
N SER A 489 3.41 20.76 -3.70
CA SER A 489 4.24 21.82 -4.28
C SER A 489 5.73 21.46 -4.28
N PRO A 490 6.33 21.01 -3.17
CA PRO A 490 7.71 20.51 -3.16
C PRO A 490 7.95 19.37 -4.17
N MET A 491 7.00 18.45 -4.27
CA MET A 491 7.14 17.30 -5.17
C MET A 491 7.11 17.69 -6.65
N THR A 492 6.42 18.79 -6.97
CA THR A 492 6.41 19.35 -8.33
C THR A 492 7.81 19.86 -8.72
N ILE A 493 8.53 20.55 -7.83
CA ILE A 493 9.90 21.03 -8.10
C ILE A 493 10.84 19.85 -8.32
N ILE A 494 10.80 18.85 -7.45
CA ILE A 494 11.67 17.66 -7.56
C ILE A 494 11.37 16.85 -8.81
N SER A 495 10.11 16.75 -9.20
CA SER A 495 9.73 16.00 -10.41
C SER A 495 10.13 16.75 -11.68
N LEU A 496 10.12 18.08 -11.66
CA LEU A 496 10.44 18.93 -12.81
C LEU A 496 11.95 19.06 -13.06
N SER A 497 12.75 19.11 -12.01
CA SER A 497 14.20 19.36 -12.12
C SER A 497 14.96 18.38 -13.04
N PRO A 498 14.72 17.05 -13.03
CA PRO A 498 15.43 16.13 -13.93
C PRO A 498 15.01 16.23 -15.40
N PHE A 499 13.87 16.86 -15.71
CA PHE A 499 13.43 17.05 -17.11
C PHE A 499 14.02 18.30 -17.76
N ILE A 500 14.29 19.33 -16.95
CA ILE A 500 14.92 20.57 -17.44
C ILE A 500 16.41 20.34 -17.71
N GLY A 501 17.08 19.54 -16.88
CA GLY A 501 18.53 19.31 -16.96
C GLY A 501 19.05 18.91 -18.35
N PRO A 502 18.45 17.92 -19.05
CA PRO A 502 18.86 17.50 -20.39
C PRO A 502 18.79 18.62 -21.44
N SER A 503 17.95 19.63 -21.23
CA SER A 503 17.85 20.79 -22.13
C SER A 503 18.87 21.89 -21.79
N LEU A 504 19.22 22.04 -20.52
CA LEU A 504 20.23 23.00 -20.07
C LEU A 504 21.66 22.56 -20.36
N GLY A 505 21.93 21.25 -20.45
CA GLY A 505 23.28 20.76 -20.71
C GLY A 505 23.85 21.27 -22.05
N PRO A 506 23.19 21.06 -23.20
CA PRO A 506 23.68 21.59 -24.48
C PRO A 506 23.80 23.12 -24.49
N LEU A 507 22.93 23.83 -23.75
CA LEU A 507 23.02 25.28 -23.60
C LEU A 507 24.33 25.68 -22.90
N ILE A 508 24.58 25.17 -21.70
CA ILE A 508 25.78 25.51 -20.91
C ILE A 508 27.04 24.98 -21.62
N GLY A 509 26.99 23.73 -22.10
CA GLY A 509 28.08 23.07 -22.81
C GLY A 509 28.42 23.78 -24.11
N GLY A 510 27.43 24.27 -24.84
CA GLY A 510 27.63 24.99 -26.09
C GLY A 510 28.44 26.26 -25.90
N PHE A 511 28.15 27.06 -24.86
CA PHE A 511 28.94 28.24 -24.52
C PHE A 511 30.35 27.87 -24.07
N ILE A 512 30.49 26.91 -23.15
CA ILE A 512 31.81 26.52 -22.63
C ILE A 512 32.70 26.01 -23.77
N ASN A 513 32.22 25.04 -24.55
CA ASN A 513 33.03 24.41 -25.60
C ASN A 513 33.26 25.31 -26.81
N TYR A 514 32.46 26.36 -27.01
CA TYR A 514 32.73 27.32 -28.09
C TYR A 514 33.85 28.29 -27.73
N TYR A 515 33.88 28.78 -26.49
CA TYR A 515 34.86 29.78 -26.04
C TYR A 515 36.09 29.18 -25.36
N THR A 516 36.05 27.89 -24.99
CA THR A 516 37.12 27.22 -24.24
C THR A 516 37.31 25.77 -24.73
N ASN A 517 38.09 24.98 -23.97
CA ASN A 517 38.33 23.56 -24.24
C ASN A 517 37.27 22.67 -23.55
N TRP A 518 37.00 21.50 -24.12
CA TRP A 518 36.04 20.54 -23.59
C TRP A 518 36.30 20.10 -22.15
N ARG A 519 37.55 20.11 -21.69
CA ARG A 519 37.90 19.81 -20.29
C ARG A 519 37.27 20.80 -19.31
N TRP A 520 37.11 22.06 -19.70
CA TRP A 520 36.44 23.07 -18.88
C TRP A 520 34.97 22.75 -18.59
N THR A 521 34.32 21.98 -19.47
CA THR A 521 32.99 21.44 -19.19
C THR A 521 32.98 20.67 -17.88
N TYR A 522 33.98 19.79 -17.68
CA TYR A 522 34.09 19.00 -16.47
C TYR A 522 34.59 19.81 -15.28
N TYR A 523 35.48 20.78 -15.46
CA TYR A 523 35.88 21.67 -14.36
C TYR A 523 34.70 22.48 -13.82
N VAL A 524 33.83 23.02 -14.69
CA VAL A 524 32.61 23.71 -14.27
C VAL A 524 31.67 22.76 -13.51
N LEU A 525 31.51 21.51 -13.99
CA LEU A 525 30.73 20.50 -13.29
C LEU A 525 31.31 20.11 -11.93
N ILE A 526 32.64 20.01 -11.81
CA ILE A 526 33.33 19.74 -10.54
C ILE A 526 33.09 20.90 -9.58
N ILE A 527 33.23 22.15 -10.02
CA ILE A 527 32.96 23.33 -9.18
C ILE A 527 31.50 23.31 -8.70
N TRP A 528 30.54 23.14 -9.63
CA TRP A 528 29.12 23.10 -9.28
C TRP A 528 28.79 21.96 -8.30
N SER A 529 29.22 20.74 -8.61
CA SER A 529 28.96 19.57 -7.77
C SER A 529 29.68 19.65 -6.42
N PHE A 530 30.91 20.18 -6.36
CA PHE A 530 31.63 20.38 -5.11
C PHE A 530 30.98 21.46 -4.23
N SER A 531 30.54 22.59 -4.81
CA SER A 531 29.77 23.59 -4.07
C SER A 531 28.48 23.00 -3.49
N MET A 532 27.81 22.11 -4.24
CA MET A 532 26.65 21.36 -3.74
C MET A 532 27.00 20.39 -2.62
N LEU A 533 28.15 19.69 -2.72
CA LEU A 533 28.63 18.78 -1.68
C LEU A 533 28.87 19.54 -0.37
N VAL A 534 29.55 20.68 -0.44
CA VAL A 534 29.79 21.56 0.71
C VAL A 534 28.47 21.97 1.35
N LEU A 535 27.50 22.45 0.55
CA LEU A 535 26.19 22.83 1.05
C LEU A 535 25.45 21.65 1.71
N MET A 536 25.54 20.43 1.15
CA MET A 536 24.92 19.25 1.76
C MET A 536 25.57 18.84 3.07
N VAL A 537 26.91 18.86 3.16
CA VAL A 537 27.63 18.49 4.39
C VAL A 537 27.19 19.37 5.56
N PHE A 538 27.11 20.69 5.34
CA PHE A 538 26.78 21.65 6.38
C PHE A 538 25.28 21.81 6.65
N PHE A 539 24.43 21.77 5.61
CA PHE A 539 23.02 22.17 5.75
C PHE A 539 22.00 21.04 5.64
N ALA A 540 22.35 19.86 5.10
CA ALA A 540 21.40 18.76 4.95
C ALA A 540 21.39 17.86 6.21
N PRO A 541 20.35 17.91 7.06
CA PRO A 541 20.22 17.01 8.20
C PRO A 541 19.75 15.62 7.76
N GLU A 542 19.84 14.65 8.67
CA GLU A 542 19.14 13.38 8.48
C GLU A 542 17.62 13.61 8.54
N THR A 543 16.91 13.10 7.55
CA THR A 543 15.46 13.28 7.37
C THR A 543 14.69 12.00 7.58
N TYR A 544 15.36 10.83 7.61
CA TYR A 544 14.67 9.56 7.75
C TYR A 544 14.19 9.30 9.19
N HIS A 545 12.86 9.23 9.36
CA HIS A 545 12.19 9.06 10.67
C HIS A 545 12.71 7.85 11.48
N PRO A 546 12.84 6.63 10.92
CA PRO A 546 13.30 5.47 11.69
C PRO A 546 14.72 5.60 12.25
N ILE A 547 15.63 6.27 11.53
CA ILE A 547 17.00 6.51 12.00
C ILE A 547 17.00 7.55 13.12
N LYS A 548 16.15 8.57 13.03
CA LYS A 548 15.96 9.56 14.10
C LYS A 548 15.37 8.95 15.37
N LEU A 549 14.43 8.03 15.24
CA LEU A 549 13.92 7.26 16.40
C LEU A 549 15.00 6.35 17.01
N ARG A 550 15.88 5.75 16.19
CA ARG A 550 17.04 5.01 16.70
C ARG A 550 17.98 5.90 17.50
N GLU A 551 18.20 7.13 17.03
CA GLU A 551 18.99 8.13 17.76
C GLU A 551 18.31 8.53 19.09
N LYS A 552 17.00 8.79 19.08
CA LYS A 552 16.20 9.07 20.30
C LYS A 552 16.27 7.91 21.29
N ALA A 553 16.11 6.67 20.83
CA ALA A 553 16.22 5.48 21.69
C ALA A 553 17.61 5.34 22.32
N ARG A 554 18.69 5.61 21.57
CA ARG A 554 20.05 5.60 22.11
C ARG A 554 20.27 6.68 23.17
N LEU A 555 19.66 7.86 23.02
CA LEU A 555 19.73 8.92 24.02
C LEU A 555 18.98 8.52 25.30
N ILE A 556 17.76 8.01 25.17
CA ILE A 556 16.96 7.53 26.29
C ILE A 556 17.69 6.41 27.05
N ARG A 557 18.31 5.44 26.35
CA ARG A 557 19.16 4.41 26.98
C ARG A 557 20.31 5.00 27.80
N LYS A 558 20.98 6.04 27.26
CA LYS A 558 22.08 6.71 27.95
C LYS A 558 21.63 7.49 29.19
N GLU A 559 20.44 8.09 29.14
CA GLU A 559 19.89 8.90 30.24
C GLU A 559 19.26 8.04 31.34
N THR A 560 18.55 6.97 30.97
CA THR A 560 17.87 6.08 31.93
C THR A 560 18.71 4.88 32.38
N GLY A 561 19.76 4.51 31.64
CA GLY A 561 20.55 3.31 31.89
C GLY A 561 19.83 1.99 31.59
N ASP A 562 18.62 2.04 31.01
CA ASP A 562 17.78 0.87 30.74
C ASP A 562 17.86 0.47 29.26
N GLU A 563 18.46 -0.70 28.98
CA GLU A 563 18.67 -1.23 27.62
C GLU A 563 17.38 -1.72 26.95
N ARG A 564 16.26 -1.78 27.68
CA ARG A 564 14.98 -2.23 27.14
C ARG A 564 14.41 -1.28 26.09
N TRP A 565 14.72 0.02 26.17
CA TRP A 565 14.27 1.03 25.22
C TRP A 565 14.73 0.70 23.80
N LYS A 566 13.84 0.37 22.87
CA LYS A 566 14.20 0.01 21.48
C LYS A 566 13.42 0.82 20.46
N ALA A 567 14.09 1.20 19.38
CA ALA A 567 13.43 1.81 18.24
C ALA A 567 12.70 0.74 17.40
N PRO A 568 11.59 1.07 16.72
CA PRO A 568 10.83 0.10 15.90
C PRO A 568 11.68 -0.64 14.86
N MET A 569 12.69 0.04 14.30
CA MET A 569 13.60 -0.51 13.31
C MET A 569 14.60 -1.53 13.87
N GLU A 570 14.93 -1.46 15.17
CA GLU A 570 15.84 -2.40 15.84
C GLU A 570 15.15 -3.73 16.17
N LYS A 571 13.81 -3.76 16.23
CA LYS A 571 13.02 -4.98 16.39
C LYS A 571 12.92 -5.81 15.10
N SER A 572 13.27 -5.24 13.94
CA SER A 572 13.14 -5.89 12.63
C SER A 572 14.43 -6.62 12.22
N THR A 573 14.50 -7.94 12.46
CA THR A 573 15.61 -8.85 12.05
C THR A 573 15.54 -9.26 10.56
N LYS A 574 15.41 -8.28 9.64
CA LYS A 574 15.42 -8.57 8.21
C LYS A 574 16.84 -8.57 7.64
N SER A 575 17.15 -9.57 6.82
CA SER A 575 18.40 -9.62 6.04
C SER A 575 18.41 -8.51 4.96
N ILE A 576 19.42 -7.64 5.02
CA ILE A 576 19.69 -6.56 4.06
C ILE A 576 19.83 -7.09 2.61
N PRO A 577 20.70 -8.09 2.32
CA PRO A 577 20.88 -8.57 0.95
C PRO A 577 19.62 -9.20 0.37
N ARG A 578 18.83 -9.94 1.18
CA ARG A 578 17.55 -10.52 0.74
C ARG A 578 16.54 -9.43 0.38
N THR A 579 16.51 -8.33 1.14
CA THR A 579 15.58 -7.21 0.87
C THR A 579 15.99 -6.42 -0.37
N ILE A 580 17.28 -6.21 -0.60
CA ILE A 580 17.80 -5.58 -1.82
C ILE A 580 17.51 -6.45 -3.04
N ALA A 581 17.78 -7.76 -2.98
CA ALA A 581 17.51 -8.70 -4.08
C ALA A 581 16.01 -8.72 -4.47
N LEU A 582 15.12 -8.76 -3.48
CA LEU A 582 13.68 -8.71 -3.73
C LEU A 582 13.21 -7.33 -4.24
N SER A 583 13.89 -6.25 -3.85
CA SER A 583 13.62 -4.90 -4.38
C SER A 583 14.07 -4.74 -5.84
N LEU A 584 15.14 -5.44 -6.23
CA LEU A 584 15.66 -5.49 -7.60
C LEU A 584 14.78 -6.31 -8.54
N LEU A 585 14.20 -7.42 -8.06
CA LEU A 585 13.44 -8.34 -8.91
C LEU A 585 12.04 -7.81 -9.31
N ARG A 586 11.38 -7.07 -8.40
CA ARG A 586 9.98 -6.63 -8.61
C ARG A 586 9.75 -5.69 -9.80
N PRO A 587 10.60 -4.68 -10.06
CA PRO A 587 10.45 -3.84 -11.23
C PRO A 587 10.38 -4.63 -12.54
N PHE A 588 11.22 -5.67 -12.68
CA PHE A 588 11.21 -6.54 -13.85
C PHE A 588 9.98 -7.44 -13.92
N GLN A 589 9.52 -7.96 -12.78
CA GLN A 589 8.26 -8.71 -12.71
C GLN A 589 7.07 -7.85 -13.13
N LEU A 590 6.99 -6.59 -12.69
CA LEU A 590 5.93 -5.67 -13.10
C LEU A 590 6.01 -5.37 -14.60
N LEU A 591 7.19 -5.15 -15.17
CA LEU A 591 7.31 -4.97 -16.63
C LEU A 591 6.90 -6.21 -17.43
N ALA A 592 7.23 -7.41 -16.94
CA ALA A 592 6.93 -8.65 -17.66
C ALA A 592 5.47 -9.11 -17.52
N LEU A 593 4.88 -8.91 -16.34
CA LEU A 593 3.59 -9.51 -15.98
C LEU A 593 2.41 -8.53 -16.03
N GLU A 594 2.67 -7.22 -16.06
CA GLU A 594 1.62 -6.19 -16.07
C GLU A 594 1.63 -5.40 -17.40
N PRO A 595 0.77 -5.78 -18.38
CA PRO A 595 0.76 -5.17 -19.71
C PRO A 595 0.53 -3.65 -19.70
N MET A 596 -0.28 -3.14 -18.78
CA MET A 596 -0.51 -1.70 -18.65
C MET A 596 0.76 -0.96 -18.22
N CYS A 597 1.46 -1.49 -17.21
CA CYS A 597 2.70 -0.92 -16.72
C CYS A 597 3.75 -0.91 -17.83
N LEU A 598 3.88 -2.01 -18.56
CA LEU A 598 4.79 -2.13 -19.70
C LEU A 598 4.47 -1.12 -20.81
N LEU A 599 3.23 -1.06 -21.30
CA LEU A 599 2.86 -0.24 -22.46
C LEU A 599 2.95 1.26 -22.15
N LEU A 600 2.54 1.69 -20.94
CA LEU A 600 2.71 3.08 -20.53
C LEU A 600 4.18 3.42 -20.26
N SER A 601 4.96 2.50 -19.69
CA SER A 601 6.40 2.70 -19.53
C SER A 601 7.12 2.73 -20.88
N LEU A 602 6.66 1.97 -21.87
CA LEU A 602 7.20 1.99 -23.22
C LEU A 602 6.93 3.32 -23.91
N LEU A 603 5.70 3.85 -23.79
CA LEU A 603 5.36 5.19 -24.27
C LEU A 603 6.30 6.23 -23.65
N SER A 604 6.46 6.24 -22.34
CA SER A 604 7.34 7.21 -21.68
C SER A 604 8.82 7.01 -22.06
N ALA A 605 9.25 5.76 -22.29
CA ALA A 605 10.61 5.42 -22.68
C ALA A 605 10.96 5.88 -24.08
N VAL A 606 10.05 5.71 -25.05
CA VAL A 606 10.23 6.24 -26.41
C VAL A 606 10.36 7.76 -26.38
N LEU A 607 9.53 8.47 -25.60
CA LEU A 607 9.60 9.93 -25.51
C LEU A 607 10.96 10.42 -24.96
N LEU A 608 11.45 9.79 -23.88
CA LEU A 608 12.77 10.13 -23.35
C LEU A 608 13.89 9.75 -24.32
N GLY A 609 13.75 8.61 -25.02
CA GLY A 609 14.64 8.21 -26.11
C GLY A 609 14.75 9.27 -27.19
N VAL A 610 13.62 9.82 -27.65
CA VAL A 610 13.58 10.90 -28.65
C VAL A 610 14.25 12.18 -28.15
N ILE A 611 14.05 12.57 -26.89
CA ILE A 611 14.75 13.72 -26.28
C ILE A 611 16.27 13.52 -26.36
N TYR A 612 16.78 12.34 -26.04
CA TYR A 612 18.21 12.07 -26.07
C TYR A 612 18.74 11.94 -27.51
N LEU A 613 17.93 11.42 -28.44
CA LEU A 613 18.25 11.40 -29.86
C LEU A 613 18.42 12.83 -30.42
N PHE A 614 17.65 13.79 -29.91
CA PHE A 614 17.75 15.20 -30.32
C PHE A 614 19.12 15.81 -30.07
N PHE A 615 19.94 15.30 -29.15
CA PHE A 615 21.34 15.74 -29.02
C PHE A 615 22.16 15.52 -30.29
N GLY A 616 21.93 14.40 -30.98
CA GLY A 616 22.50 14.16 -32.31
C GLY A 616 21.77 14.95 -33.39
N ALA A 617 20.44 14.90 -33.40
CA ALA A 617 19.64 15.51 -34.47
C ALA A 617 19.83 17.03 -34.56
N PHE A 618 19.85 17.75 -33.44
CA PHE A 618 19.95 19.21 -33.44
C PHE A 618 21.31 19.67 -33.97
N THR A 619 22.38 18.92 -33.70
CA THR A 619 23.69 19.23 -34.29
C THR A 619 23.69 19.08 -35.81
N LEU A 620 22.96 18.11 -36.36
CA LEU A 620 22.84 17.91 -37.80
C LEU A 620 21.89 18.94 -38.45
N VAL A 621 20.73 19.18 -37.85
CA VAL A 621 19.73 20.12 -38.35
C VAL A 621 20.22 21.56 -38.21
N PHE A 622 20.52 22.04 -37.01
CA PHE A 622 20.90 23.44 -36.83
C PHE A 622 22.33 23.73 -37.27
N GLY A 623 23.27 22.83 -37.02
CA GLY A 623 24.66 22.99 -37.47
C GLY A 623 24.83 22.78 -38.97
N GLY A 624 24.32 21.66 -39.50
CA GLY A 624 24.47 21.29 -40.90
C GLY A 624 23.55 22.03 -41.87
N ASN A 625 22.28 22.22 -41.53
CA ASN A 625 21.30 22.86 -42.41
C ASN A 625 21.30 24.39 -42.30
N TYR A 626 21.35 24.91 -41.06
CA TYR A 626 21.20 26.35 -40.78
C TYR A 626 22.52 27.06 -40.48
N GLY A 627 23.65 26.34 -40.44
CA GLY A 627 24.98 26.93 -40.21
C GLY A 627 25.18 27.48 -38.79
N PHE A 628 24.45 26.97 -37.79
CA PHE A 628 24.57 27.44 -36.41
C PHE A 628 25.91 27.03 -35.80
N ASN A 629 26.51 27.96 -35.07
CA ASN A 629 27.65 27.71 -34.20
C ASN A 629 27.25 26.86 -32.98
N LEU A 630 28.24 26.31 -32.28
CA LEU A 630 28.01 25.40 -31.16
C LEU A 630 27.12 25.99 -30.04
N TRP A 631 27.33 27.26 -29.68
CA TRP A 631 26.51 27.94 -28.67
C TRP A 631 25.07 28.22 -29.16
N GLN A 632 24.88 28.47 -30.47
CA GLN A 632 23.56 28.65 -31.09
C GLN A 632 22.79 27.33 -31.14
N ILE A 633 23.48 26.22 -31.44
CA ILE A 633 22.89 24.87 -31.32
C ILE A 633 22.45 24.61 -29.88
N GLY A 634 23.29 24.96 -28.89
CA GLY A 634 22.93 24.89 -27.47
C GLY A 634 21.65 25.66 -27.14
N LEU A 635 21.50 26.88 -27.65
CA LEU A 635 20.30 27.71 -27.46
C LEU A 635 19.04 27.10 -28.08
N SER A 636 19.14 26.31 -29.15
CA SER A 636 17.96 25.69 -29.77
C SER A 636 17.23 24.69 -28.85
N PHE A 637 17.91 24.13 -27.83
CA PHE A 637 17.29 23.28 -26.79
C PHE A 637 16.37 24.04 -25.83
N VAL A 638 16.46 25.37 -25.77
CA VAL A 638 15.56 26.20 -24.96
C VAL A 638 14.11 26.04 -25.39
N GLY A 639 13.84 25.75 -26.67
CA GLY A 639 12.48 25.42 -27.14
C GLY A 639 11.85 24.28 -26.35
N ILE A 640 12.56 23.17 -26.21
CA ILE A 640 12.13 21.99 -25.43
C ILE A 640 11.94 22.37 -23.95
N ALA A 641 12.89 23.11 -23.36
CA ALA A 641 12.84 23.54 -21.98
C ALA A 641 11.60 24.42 -21.69
N ILE A 642 11.32 25.40 -22.55
CA ILE A 642 10.13 26.26 -22.44
C ILE A 642 8.86 25.41 -22.57
N GLY A 643 8.81 24.49 -23.54
CA GLY A 643 7.70 23.55 -23.70
C GLY A 643 7.40 22.78 -22.42
N MET A 644 8.43 22.22 -21.79
CA MET A 644 8.31 21.53 -20.50
C MET A 644 7.86 22.47 -19.37
N LEU A 645 8.42 23.68 -19.26
CA LEU A 645 8.00 24.66 -18.23
C LEU A 645 6.52 25.04 -18.37
N VAL A 646 6.05 25.28 -19.59
CA VAL A 646 4.64 25.55 -19.88
C VAL A 646 3.79 24.32 -19.52
N GLY A 647 4.26 23.11 -19.82
CA GLY A 647 3.61 21.87 -19.43
C GLY A 647 3.43 21.77 -17.91
N ALA A 648 4.48 22.10 -17.14
CA ALA A 648 4.44 22.09 -15.68
C ALA A 648 3.46 23.13 -15.13
N ALA A 649 3.42 24.32 -15.73
CA ALA A 649 2.50 25.39 -15.36
C ALA A 649 1.02 25.00 -15.55
N THR A 650 0.71 24.03 -16.42
CA THR A 650 -0.68 23.52 -16.58
C THR A 650 -1.13 22.55 -15.49
N ASN A 651 -0.25 22.09 -14.57
CA ASN A 651 -0.61 21.14 -13.51
C ASN A 651 -1.85 21.50 -12.68
N PRO A 652 -2.07 22.76 -12.24
CA PRO A 652 -3.27 23.14 -11.51
C PRO A 652 -4.57 22.89 -12.29
N ILE A 653 -4.54 23.06 -13.62
CA ILE A 653 -5.69 22.81 -14.50
C ILE A 653 -6.05 21.32 -14.46
N TRP A 654 -5.05 20.44 -14.55
CA TRP A 654 -5.25 18.99 -14.48
C TRP A 654 -5.79 18.53 -13.13
N HIS A 655 -5.39 19.18 -12.04
CA HIS A 655 -5.97 18.92 -10.71
C HIS A 655 -7.46 19.28 -10.64
N VAL A 656 -7.87 20.39 -11.27
CA VAL A 656 -9.29 20.77 -11.36
C VAL A 656 -10.08 19.76 -12.20
N ILE A 657 -9.54 19.35 -13.35
CA ILE A 657 -10.16 18.34 -14.23
C ILE A 657 -10.35 17.01 -13.50
N HIS A 658 -9.31 16.52 -12.80
CA HIS A 658 -9.37 15.30 -12.01
C HIS A 658 -10.46 15.36 -10.93
N ARG A 659 -10.52 16.46 -10.15
CA ARG A 659 -11.58 16.65 -9.14
C ARG A 659 -12.98 16.66 -9.77
N ARG A 660 -13.15 17.24 -10.95
CA ARG A 660 -14.43 17.22 -11.69
C ARG A 660 -14.81 15.81 -12.13
N LEU A 661 -13.86 15.02 -12.65
CA LEU A 661 -14.10 13.62 -13.04
C LEU A 661 -14.52 12.75 -11.85
N VAL A 662 -13.85 12.90 -10.70
CA VAL A 662 -14.21 12.18 -9.46
C VAL A 662 -15.62 12.57 -8.98
N ARG A 663 -15.98 13.86 -9.01
CA ARG A 663 -17.34 14.31 -8.67
C ARG A 663 -18.40 13.73 -9.61
N ARG A 664 -18.10 13.67 -10.91
CA ARG A 664 -19.00 13.07 -11.91
C ARG A 664 -19.18 11.57 -11.68
N ASN A 665 -18.18 10.90 -11.11
CA ASN A 665 -18.22 9.48 -10.75
C ASN A 665 -18.73 9.23 -9.32
N HIS A 666 -19.68 10.04 -8.84
CA HIS A 666 -20.29 9.91 -7.51
C HIS A 666 -19.27 9.90 -6.34
N GLY A 667 -18.10 10.53 -6.52
CA GLY A 667 -17.04 10.56 -5.52
C GLY A 667 -16.12 9.34 -5.50
N VAL A 668 -16.33 8.36 -6.39
CA VAL A 668 -15.46 7.18 -6.51
C VAL A 668 -14.21 7.51 -7.33
N HIS A 669 -13.05 7.36 -6.71
CA HIS A 669 -11.75 7.62 -7.33
C HIS A 669 -11.29 6.45 -8.20
N GLU A 670 -11.02 6.71 -9.48
CA GLU A 670 -10.45 5.74 -10.42
C GLU A 670 -9.06 6.23 -10.88
N PRO A 671 -8.00 5.38 -10.80
CA PRO A 671 -6.66 5.75 -11.26
C PRO A 671 -6.62 6.25 -12.71
N GLU A 672 -7.50 5.71 -13.56
CA GLU A 672 -7.64 6.04 -14.98
C GLU A 672 -7.88 7.54 -15.21
N PHE A 673 -8.52 8.24 -14.28
CA PHE A 673 -8.76 9.69 -14.37
C PHE A 673 -7.46 10.53 -14.39
N ARG A 674 -6.32 9.96 -13.94
CA ARG A 674 -5.01 10.60 -14.02
C ARG A 674 -4.46 10.71 -15.45
N LEU A 675 -4.90 9.81 -16.35
CA LEU A 675 -4.40 9.77 -17.73
C LEU A 675 -4.94 10.89 -18.62
N ALA A 676 -5.86 11.72 -18.13
CA ALA A 676 -6.43 12.84 -18.89
C ALA A 676 -5.36 13.80 -19.46
N SER A 677 -4.31 14.10 -18.67
CA SER A 677 -3.19 14.92 -19.17
C SER A 677 -2.38 14.19 -20.22
N SER A 678 -2.16 12.88 -20.05
CA SER A 678 -1.43 12.04 -21.00
C SER A 678 -2.16 11.89 -22.33
N ILE A 679 -3.50 11.92 -22.36
CA ILE A 679 -4.27 11.89 -23.62
C ILE A 679 -3.94 13.12 -24.46
N LEU A 680 -4.01 14.32 -23.87
CA LEU A 680 -3.68 15.55 -24.59
C LEU A 680 -2.20 15.55 -25.01
N GLY A 681 -1.30 15.18 -24.09
CA GLY A 681 0.13 15.12 -24.37
C GLY A 681 0.46 14.15 -25.51
N ALA A 682 -0.16 12.97 -25.54
CA ALA A 682 0.06 11.95 -26.57
C ALA A 682 -0.34 12.41 -27.97
N VAL A 683 -1.32 13.33 -28.09
CA VAL A 683 -1.69 13.95 -29.38
C VAL A 683 -0.72 15.06 -29.76
N ILE A 684 -0.28 15.87 -28.81
CA ILE A 684 0.60 17.02 -29.09
C ILE A 684 2.02 16.58 -29.46
N VAL A 685 2.53 15.50 -28.87
CA VAL A 685 3.85 14.94 -29.18
C VAL A 685 4.07 14.71 -30.69
N PRO A 686 3.27 13.88 -31.40
CA PRO A 686 3.47 13.64 -32.81
C PRO A 686 3.26 14.92 -33.64
N VAL A 687 2.33 15.80 -33.25
CA VAL A 687 2.16 17.12 -33.91
C VAL A 687 3.44 17.95 -33.82
N GLY A 688 4.07 18.03 -32.64
CA GLY A 688 5.34 18.72 -32.45
C GLY A 688 6.49 18.10 -33.25
N LEU A 689 6.55 16.77 -33.32
CA LEU A 689 7.56 16.05 -34.11
C LEU A 689 7.37 16.21 -35.61
N PHE A 690 6.14 16.18 -36.12
CA PHE A 690 5.86 16.47 -37.54
C PHE A 690 6.15 17.93 -37.87
N LEU A 691 5.82 18.86 -36.96
CA LEU A 691 6.17 20.27 -37.16
C LEU A 691 7.69 20.44 -37.23
N PHE A 692 8.45 19.84 -36.32
CA PHE A 692 9.92 19.82 -36.38
C PHE A 692 10.42 19.21 -37.70
N ALA A 693 9.89 18.05 -38.09
CA ALA A 693 10.29 17.32 -39.29
C ALA A 693 10.13 18.19 -40.56
N TRP A 694 8.93 18.71 -40.81
CA TRP A 694 8.58 19.37 -42.07
C TRP A 694 8.90 20.87 -42.09
N THR A 695 9.44 21.41 -41.01
CA THR A 695 9.99 22.77 -40.98
C THR A 695 11.51 22.80 -40.96
N SER A 696 12.19 21.64 -40.97
CA SER A 696 13.66 21.52 -41.00
C SER A 696 14.26 21.69 -42.41
N PHE A 697 13.61 22.46 -43.29
CA PHE A 697 14.14 22.76 -44.62
C PHE A 697 15.04 24.00 -44.59
N PRO A 698 16.12 24.06 -45.40
CA PRO A 698 17.07 25.18 -45.36
C PRO A 698 16.42 26.55 -45.64
N TRP A 699 15.34 26.59 -46.43
CA TRP A 699 14.60 27.83 -46.75
C TRP A 699 13.55 28.23 -45.71
N VAL A 700 13.20 27.35 -44.77
CA VAL A 700 12.22 27.63 -43.73
C VAL A 700 12.94 28.24 -42.53
N HIS A 701 12.38 29.32 -41.97
CA HIS A 701 13.02 30.02 -40.84
C HIS A 701 13.25 29.09 -39.64
N TRP A 702 14.47 29.07 -39.11
CA TRP A 702 14.96 28.18 -38.04
C TRP A 702 14.13 28.21 -36.74
N ILE A 703 13.30 29.23 -36.53
CA ILE A 703 12.41 29.32 -35.36
C ILE A 703 11.30 28.29 -35.39
N LEU A 704 10.81 27.92 -36.57
CA LEU A 704 9.70 26.98 -36.74
C LEU A 704 10.03 25.57 -36.21
N PRO A 705 11.19 24.97 -36.52
CA PRO A 705 11.57 23.70 -35.90
C PRO A 705 11.76 23.84 -34.38
N ILE A 706 12.25 24.98 -33.87
CA ILE A 706 12.35 25.21 -32.41
C ILE A 706 10.95 25.26 -31.74
N ILE A 707 9.95 25.84 -32.41
CA ILE A 707 8.56 25.81 -31.93
C ILE A 707 8.04 24.36 -31.93
N GLY A 708 8.33 23.58 -32.98
CA GLY A 708 8.01 22.15 -33.04
C GLY A 708 8.61 21.35 -31.89
N SER A 709 9.89 21.58 -31.57
CA SER A 709 10.54 20.92 -30.43
C SER A 709 9.97 21.38 -29.08
N GLY A 710 9.52 22.63 -28.96
CA GLY A 710 8.78 23.12 -27.80
C GLY A 710 7.41 22.45 -27.61
N LEU A 711 6.62 22.28 -28.67
CA LEU A 711 5.37 21.52 -28.60
C LEU A 711 5.63 20.06 -28.19
N PHE A 712 6.68 19.45 -28.73
CA PHE A 712 7.11 18.12 -28.32
C PHE A 712 7.48 18.06 -26.83
N GLY A 713 8.23 19.04 -26.32
CA GLY A 713 8.56 19.16 -24.89
C GLY A 713 7.34 19.32 -24.00
N PHE A 714 6.37 20.14 -24.41
CA PHE A 714 5.09 20.32 -23.73
C PHE A 714 4.30 19.01 -23.64
N GLY A 715 4.09 18.35 -24.78
CA GLY A 715 3.36 17.08 -24.83
C GLY A 715 4.05 15.99 -24.01
N THR A 716 5.38 15.91 -24.07
CA THR A 716 6.17 14.91 -23.33
C THR A 716 5.99 15.05 -21.82
N LEU A 717 6.02 16.27 -21.28
CA LEU A 717 5.84 16.46 -19.85
C LEU A 717 4.41 16.10 -19.39
N LEU A 718 3.38 16.44 -20.18
CA LEU A 718 2.00 16.04 -19.88
C LEU A 718 1.82 14.52 -19.82
N VAL A 719 2.47 13.80 -20.75
CA VAL A 719 2.47 12.33 -20.78
C VAL A 719 3.15 11.78 -19.54
N PHE A 720 4.32 12.29 -19.16
CA PHE A 720 5.04 11.84 -17.97
C PHE A 720 4.25 12.07 -16.67
N ASN A 721 3.68 13.25 -16.47
CA ASN A 721 2.91 13.55 -15.26
C ASN A 721 1.71 12.61 -15.10
N GLY A 722 0.96 12.35 -16.18
CA GLY A 722 -0.19 11.45 -16.12
C GLY A 722 0.21 9.97 -15.92
N ILE A 723 1.31 9.51 -16.53
CA ILE A 723 1.81 8.14 -16.33
C ILE A 723 2.32 7.95 -14.90
N PHE A 724 3.09 8.89 -14.35
CA PHE A 724 3.64 8.75 -13.00
C PHE A 724 2.53 8.69 -11.96
N THR A 725 1.56 9.60 -12.06
CA THR A 725 0.42 9.63 -11.14
C THR A 725 -0.50 8.41 -11.32
N PHE A 726 -0.70 7.94 -12.56
CA PHE A 726 -1.44 6.70 -12.83
C PHE A 726 -0.76 5.46 -12.23
N LEU A 727 0.56 5.29 -12.39
CA LEU A 727 1.29 4.13 -11.86
C LEU A 727 1.25 4.08 -10.33
N VAL A 728 1.35 5.24 -9.67
CA VAL A 728 1.25 5.35 -8.21
C VAL A 728 -0.15 4.96 -7.72
N ASP A 729 -1.20 5.50 -8.35
CA ASP A 729 -2.58 5.24 -7.95
C ASP A 729 -3.05 3.82 -8.30
N THR A 730 -2.52 3.22 -9.37
CA THR A 730 -2.88 1.87 -9.83
C THR A 730 -2.20 0.77 -9.02
N TYR A 731 -0.95 0.99 -8.61
CA TYR A 731 -0.13 0.02 -7.88
C TYR A 731 0.27 0.54 -6.49
N PRO A 732 -0.67 0.92 -5.60
CA PRO A 732 -0.34 1.60 -4.35
C PRO A 732 0.57 0.78 -3.42
N LEU A 733 0.46 -0.56 -3.44
CA LEU A 733 1.32 -1.47 -2.67
C LEU A 733 2.74 -1.61 -3.24
N TYR A 734 2.91 -1.34 -4.54
CA TYR A 734 4.16 -1.52 -5.29
C TYR A 734 4.60 -0.23 -6.01
N ALA A 735 4.15 0.93 -5.55
CA ALA A 735 4.27 2.18 -6.30
C ALA A 735 5.73 2.54 -6.60
N ALA A 736 6.65 2.30 -5.65
CA ALA A 736 8.08 2.52 -5.90
C ALA A 736 8.66 1.52 -6.89
N SER A 737 8.26 0.25 -6.84
CA SER A 737 8.70 -0.75 -7.81
C SER A 737 8.18 -0.43 -9.22
N ALA A 738 6.93 0.05 -9.35
CA ALA A 738 6.36 0.47 -10.63
C ALA A 738 7.08 1.71 -11.20
N LEU A 739 7.34 2.73 -10.37
CA LEU A 739 8.10 3.91 -10.78
C LEU A 739 9.56 3.58 -11.12
N ALA A 740 10.20 2.68 -10.36
CA ALA A 740 11.55 2.19 -10.64
C ALA A 740 11.59 1.46 -11.99
N ALA A 741 10.60 0.61 -12.27
CA ALA A 741 10.50 -0.11 -13.53
C ALA A 741 10.35 0.84 -14.73
N ASN A 742 9.44 1.80 -14.61
CA ASN A 742 9.26 2.87 -15.59
C ASN A 742 10.54 3.71 -15.76
N SER A 743 11.24 4.05 -14.66
CA SER A 743 12.49 4.82 -14.74
C SER A 743 13.61 4.05 -15.42
N PHE A 744 13.75 2.77 -15.10
CA PHE A 744 14.74 1.88 -15.72
C PHE A 744 14.51 1.82 -17.24
N LEU A 745 13.29 1.49 -17.68
CA LEU A 745 12.99 1.36 -19.10
C LEU A 745 13.21 2.68 -19.86
N ARG A 746 12.82 3.82 -19.27
CA ARG A 746 13.06 5.15 -19.84
C ARG A 746 14.54 5.43 -20.05
N CYS A 747 15.36 5.21 -19.01
CA CYS A 747 16.78 5.46 -19.11
C CYS A 747 17.47 4.49 -20.08
N THR A 748 17.02 3.24 -20.18
CA THR A 748 17.55 2.29 -21.19
C THR A 748 17.30 2.77 -22.61
N PHE A 749 16.09 3.29 -22.92
CA PHE A 749 15.79 3.85 -24.24
C PHE A 749 16.57 5.15 -24.49
N ALA A 750 16.69 6.01 -23.48
CA ALA A 750 17.51 7.22 -23.54
C ALA A 750 19.00 6.94 -23.78
N ALA A 751 19.51 5.80 -23.31
CA ALA A 751 20.86 5.32 -23.62
C ALA A 751 20.96 4.72 -25.03
N ALA A 752 19.93 4.02 -25.52
CA ALA A 752 19.97 3.33 -26.81
C ALA A 752 19.77 4.27 -28.01
N PHE A 753 18.84 5.22 -27.92
CA PHE A 753 18.42 6.07 -29.04
C PHE A 753 19.54 6.94 -29.65
N PRO A 754 20.44 7.55 -28.86
CA PRO A 754 21.55 8.31 -29.41
C PRO A 754 22.48 7.50 -30.32
N LEU A 755 22.62 6.19 -30.09
CA LEU A 755 23.60 5.33 -30.78
C LEU A 755 23.31 5.16 -32.28
N PHE A 756 22.04 5.27 -32.68
CA PHE A 756 21.62 5.18 -34.09
C PHE A 756 21.11 6.52 -34.66
N GLY A 757 21.00 7.57 -33.83
CA GLY A 757 20.37 8.83 -34.21
C GLY A 757 21.04 9.53 -35.39
N LYS A 758 22.38 9.66 -35.37
CA LYS A 758 23.11 10.32 -36.47
C LYS A 758 23.01 9.52 -37.78
N GLN A 759 23.05 8.19 -37.70
CA GLN A 759 22.94 7.29 -38.85
C GLN A 759 21.55 7.37 -39.48
N LEU A 760 20.49 7.40 -38.64
CA LEU A 760 19.12 7.59 -39.09
C LEU A 760 18.96 8.91 -39.88
N TYR A 761 19.48 10.02 -39.36
CA TYR A 761 19.37 11.33 -40.01
C TYR A 761 20.21 11.42 -41.30
N ARG A 762 21.38 10.77 -41.36
CA ARG A 762 22.21 10.73 -42.57
C ARG A 762 21.60 9.86 -43.67
N ALA A 763 20.95 8.74 -43.32
CA ALA A 763 20.38 7.80 -44.27
C ALA A 763 19.01 8.25 -44.81
N ALA A 764 18.12 8.71 -43.94
CA ALA A 764 16.75 9.09 -44.32
C ALA A 764 16.59 10.57 -44.68
N GLY A 765 17.56 11.42 -44.34
CA GLY A 765 17.41 12.88 -44.39
C GLY A 765 16.64 13.42 -43.17
N TYR A 766 16.70 14.74 -42.98
CA TYR A 766 16.21 15.39 -41.75
C TYR A 766 14.71 15.20 -41.53
N GLN A 767 13.91 15.39 -42.59
CA GLN A 767 12.45 15.33 -42.56
C GLN A 767 11.95 13.93 -42.25
N TRP A 768 12.43 12.93 -43.00
CA TRP A 768 11.99 11.55 -42.82
C TRP A 768 12.51 10.93 -41.53
N ALA A 769 13.75 11.24 -41.11
CA ALA A 769 14.26 10.77 -39.83
C ALA A 769 13.40 11.24 -38.66
N SER A 770 13.02 12.51 -38.61
CA SER A 770 12.09 13.03 -37.60
C SER A 770 10.66 12.48 -37.77
N SER A 771 10.20 12.26 -39.00
CA SER A 771 8.88 11.70 -39.28
C SER A 771 8.75 10.25 -38.83
N VAL A 772 9.81 9.43 -38.93
CA VAL A 772 9.82 8.06 -38.38
C VAL A 772 9.57 8.09 -36.87
N LEU A 773 10.21 9.00 -36.14
CA LEU A 773 9.96 9.18 -34.70
C LEU A 773 8.52 9.66 -34.44
N ALA A 774 7.99 10.55 -35.28
CA ALA A 774 6.60 11.00 -35.21
C ALA A 774 5.61 9.84 -35.44
N PHE A 775 5.87 8.94 -36.40
CA PHE A 775 5.03 7.77 -36.65
C PHE A 775 5.08 6.76 -35.50
N ILE A 776 6.24 6.53 -34.87
CA ILE A 776 6.34 5.67 -33.68
C ILE A 776 5.50 6.26 -32.54
N THR A 777 5.62 7.56 -32.26
CA THR A 777 4.84 8.21 -31.21
C THR A 777 3.34 8.27 -31.55
N LEU A 778 2.98 8.40 -32.83
CA LEU A 778 1.61 8.31 -33.32
C LEU A 778 1.02 6.90 -33.13
N ALA A 779 1.81 5.84 -33.35
CA ALA A 779 1.37 4.47 -33.09
C ALA A 779 1.10 4.20 -31.60
N LEU A 780 1.84 4.86 -30.71
CA LEU A 780 1.66 4.79 -29.26
C LEU A 780 0.62 5.77 -28.71
N MET A 781 0.19 6.75 -29.53
CA MET A 781 -0.80 7.79 -29.16
C MET A 781 -2.10 7.23 -28.59
N PRO A 782 -2.69 6.12 -29.09
CA PRO A 782 -3.95 5.61 -28.57
C PRO A 782 -3.85 5.03 -27.14
N LEU A 783 -2.65 4.69 -26.65
CA LEU A 783 -2.49 3.95 -25.39
C LEU A 783 -3.12 4.66 -24.18
N PRO A 784 -2.87 5.95 -23.88
CA PRO A 784 -3.51 6.61 -22.75
C PRO A 784 -5.03 6.69 -22.88
N TYR A 785 -5.55 6.85 -24.10
CA TYR A 785 -6.99 6.90 -24.36
C TYR A 785 -7.66 5.53 -24.14
N VAL A 786 -7.04 4.46 -24.65
CA VAL A 786 -7.50 3.09 -24.46
C VAL A 786 -7.50 2.74 -22.97
N PHE A 787 -6.45 3.06 -22.23
CA PHE A 787 -6.41 2.79 -20.79
C PHE A 787 -7.34 3.69 -19.97
N PHE A 788 -7.64 4.91 -20.42
CA PHE A 788 -8.63 5.76 -19.77
C PHE A 788 -10.04 5.15 -19.82
N HIS A 789 -10.44 4.57 -20.96
CA HIS A 789 -11.78 4.00 -21.13
C HIS A 789 -11.88 2.51 -20.73
N TYR A 790 -10.88 1.71 -21.08
CA TYR A 790 -10.89 0.25 -20.89
C TYR A 790 -10.00 -0.20 -19.72
N GLY A 791 -9.30 0.72 -19.04
CA GLY A 791 -8.37 0.40 -17.97
C GLY A 791 -9.00 -0.41 -16.85
N LYS A 792 -10.21 -0.03 -16.40
CA LYS A 792 -10.93 -0.74 -15.35
C LYS A 792 -11.13 -2.23 -15.66
N ARG A 793 -11.46 -2.57 -16.92
CA ARG A 793 -11.67 -3.95 -17.37
C ARG A 793 -10.35 -4.72 -17.46
N ILE A 794 -9.32 -4.10 -18.00
CA ILE A 794 -7.99 -4.72 -18.13
C ILE A 794 -7.37 -4.96 -16.73
N ARG A 795 -7.63 -4.07 -15.77
CA ARG A 795 -7.13 -4.15 -14.39
C ARG A 795 -7.76 -5.30 -13.59
N GLN A 796 -9.01 -5.68 -13.88
CA GLN A 796 -9.67 -6.80 -13.19
C GLN A 796 -8.92 -8.14 -13.33
N ASN A 797 -8.14 -8.28 -14.42
CA ASN A 797 -7.35 -9.46 -14.74
C ASN A 797 -5.90 -9.40 -14.20
N SER A 798 -5.48 -8.27 -13.63
CA SER A 798 -4.13 -8.07 -13.11
C SER A 798 -3.93 -8.78 -11.76
N LYS A 799 -2.71 -9.30 -11.56
CA LYS A 799 -2.29 -9.96 -10.30
C LYS A 799 -1.72 -8.97 -9.29
N PHE A 800 -1.24 -7.81 -9.74
CA PHE A 800 -0.53 -6.82 -8.92
C PHE A 800 -1.36 -5.60 -8.52
N THR A 801 -2.61 -5.51 -8.96
CA THR A 801 -3.51 -4.39 -8.64
C THR A 801 -4.49 -4.74 -7.53
N THR A 802 -4.87 -3.74 -6.73
CA THR A 802 -5.96 -3.89 -5.76
C THR A 802 -7.26 -4.00 -6.54
N LYS A 803 -7.89 -5.18 -6.53
CA LYS A 803 -9.18 -5.38 -7.19
C LYS A 803 -10.22 -4.48 -6.50
N ALA A 804 -10.69 -3.49 -7.24
CA ALA A 804 -11.68 -2.50 -6.81
C ALA A 804 -13.07 -3.12 -6.65
#